data_AF-A0A1I5J1M4-F1
#
_entry.id   AF-A0A1I5J1M4-F1
#
_cell.length_a   1.000
_cell.length_b   1.000
_cell.length_c   1.000
_cell.angle_alpha   90.00
_cell.angle_beta   90.00
_cell.angle_gamma   90.00
#
_symmetry.space_group_name_H-M   'P 1'
#
loop_
_entity.id
_entity.type
_entity.pdbx_description
1 polymer ?
#
loop_
_entity_poly.entity_id
_entity_poly.type
_entity_poly.pdbx_seq_one_letter_code
_entity_poly.pdbx_strand_id
1 'polypeptide(L)'
;MNRANKKRAEKELKAAQKLFNAASYSQAAEICHNQIQTYPDFLPARELLAEIFFTLGKPHEASATMVDLAVKNPEDIELQSKTGRTLQRAKLFNDAVEFFQNAVTKAPTNSQKWADLIACMYAATAQESRQTGNASPAAFTPLVTLGKNALQSFPEDLQLCALVGDIFSAAGLENAAILCFKRAMQATPVIPEAHIRWLEDRLRNQAYEDIVAYSEKHANASLEIPAARRMIGASLDHLALFDREETFLSRALARFPEDAHLRAGRGRARMFLGKFEEALEDLNKSIRALPEQAGLKYERNLVQKNLGNIAQAAKDEYARFEIQTQNPVLDLDVPHWKGESIEGKRLLVWSDQGIGDVFKHVQLMKEIPSEVQTTLLSRKKTLDLLRVILPEIDIQQLPRQVETFQLEDSRDNAAGKAAAPIGLFPGKQQKRLMNKYEKVDGNYDYQIPLTCLYTLFRPNLRSFIDKTMAIRLPHEIMKPFLEHELMRHNGNTKVGLAWSSIKKNKLTDRNYLSLEDLLPILRLPGFDFFNLQYSASEEEIKAFREEFDVPIYHIPGLDINDDLLNTAAFTACLDLFAGPANSSADMAGAMGVKSYRMDLVHLPENLGQQFIPWYEDQFCRSIPWGKTVHDYLDDMSDWLLQNRDHRSIVRQTN
;
A
#
# COMPACT_ATOMS: atom_id res chain seq x y z
N MET A 1 -15.46 28.87 -55.76
CA MET A 1 -14.04 29.18 -56.09
C MET A 1 -13.62 28.45 -57.37
N ASN A 2 -12.96 29.11 -58.33
CA ASN A 2 -12.44 28.48 -59.57
C ASN A 2 -11.19 27.60 -59.29
N ARG A 3 -10.93 26.60 -60.14
CA ARG A 3 -9.89 25.56 -59.98
C ARG A 3 -8.48 26.11 -59.78
N ALA A 4 -8.14 27.23 -60.41
CA ALA A 4 -6.85 27.90 -60.24
C ALA A 4 -6.68 28.51 -58.82
N ASN A 5 -7.72 29.17 -58.32
CA ASN A 5 -7.73 29.78 -56.98
C ASN A 5 -7.72 28.70 -55.89
N LYS A 6 -8.41 27.56 -56.11
CA LYS A 6 -8.37 26.41 -55.19
C LYS A 6 -6.96 25.83 -55.04
N LYS A 7 -6.24 25.61 -56.15
CA LYS A 7 -4.86 25.13 -56.12
C LYS A 7 -3.90 26.10 -55.43
N ARG A 8 -4.12 27.40 -55.60
CA ARG A 8 -3.33 28.44 -54.94
C ARG A 8 -3.57 28.43 -53.42
N ALA A 9 -4.82 28.40 -52.99
CA ALA A 9 -5.19 28.29 -51.58
C ALA A 9 -4.61 27.02 -50.93
N GLU A 10 -4.71 25.86 -51.60
CA GLU A 10 -4.14 24.60 -51.09
C GLU A 10 -2.60 24.66 -50.96
N LYS A 11 -1.90 25.40 -51.83
CA LYS A 11 -0.46 25.60 -51.75
C LYS A 11 -0.07 26.49 -50.57
N GLU A 12 -0.80 27.58 -50.35
CA GLU A 12 -0.60 28.52 -49.23
C GLU A 12 -0.87 27.82 -47.88
N LEU A 13 -1.92 27.00 -47.80
CA LEU A 13 -2.23 26.20 -46.61
C LEU A 13 -1.11 25.20 -46.27
N LYS A 14 -0.55 24.51 -47.27
CA LYS A 14 0.60 23.60 -47.05
C LYS A 14 1.83 24.33 -46.52
N ALA A 15 2.06 25.57 -46.96
CA ALA A 15 3.15 26.39 -46.45
C ALA A 15 2.91 26.78 -44.99
N ALA A 16 1.69 27.20 -44.64
CA ALA A 16 1.30 27.47 -43.25
C ALA A 16 1.44 26.23 -42.36
N GLN A 17 1.01 25.05 -42.82
CA GLN A 17 1.13 23.80 -42.06
C GLN A 17 2.59 23.42 -41.80
N LYS A 18 3.48 23.64 -42.78
CA LYS A 18 4.92 23.41 -42.60
C LYS A 18 5.52 24.31 -41.53
N LEU A 19 5.11 25.59 -41.51
CA LEU A 19 5.55 26.55 -40.49
C LEU A 19 4.98 26.21 -39.11
N PHE A 20 3.72 25.76 -39.04
CA PHE A 20 3.11 25.26 -37.81
C PHE A 20 3.89 24.08 -37.23
N ASN A 21 4.21 23.08 -38.05
CA ASN A 21 4.99 21.91 -37.64
C ASN A 21 6.44 22.28 -37.22
N ALA A 22 6.95 23.42 -37.71
CA ALA A 22 8.25 23.99 -37.33
C ALA A 22 8.16 24.98 -36.16
N ALA A 23 7.03 25.00 -35.41
CA ALA A 23 6.75 25.89 -34.30
C ALA A 23 6.83 27.40 -34.62
N SER A 24 6.73 27.78 -35.90
CA SER A 24 6.75 29.16 -36.38
C SER A 24 5.33 29.74 -36.47
N TYR A 25 4.66 29.82 -35.32
CA TYR A 25 3.21 30.07 -35.21
C TYR A 25 2.76 31.44 -35.76
N SER A 26 3.51 32.52 -35.51
CA SER A 26 3.13 33.86 -35.96
C SER A 26 3.10 33.98 -37.49
N GLN A 27 4.12 33.41 -38.15
CA GLN A 27 4.20 33.40 -39.63
C GLN A 27 3.13 32.48 -40.23
N ALA A 28 2.85 31.34 -39.60
CA ALA A 28 1.77 30.45 -40.02
C ALA A 28 0.39 31.14 -39.88
N ALA A 29 0.16 31.89 -38.80
CA ALA A 29 -1.08 32.62 -38.56
C ALA A 29 -1.29 33.74 -39.60
N GLU A 30 -0.23 34.46 -39.97
CA GLU A 30 -0.27 35.53 -40.98
C GLU A 30 -0.68 34.98 -42.35
N ILE A 31 -0.10 33.85 -42.77
CA ILE A 31 -0.50 33.18 -44.01
C ILE A 31 -1.97 32.79 -43.96
N CYS A 32 -2.44 32.20 -42.85
CA CYS A 32 -3.85 31.83 -42.69
C CYS A 32 -4.77 33.06 -42.70
N HIS A 33 -4.39 34.17 -42.06
CA HIS A 33 -5.15 35.43 -42.09
C HIS A 33 -5.31 35.98 -43.50
N ASN A 34 -4.19 36.10 -44.22
CA ASN A 34 -4.19 36.59 -45.61
C ASN A 34 -5.03 35.70 -46.51
N GLN A 35 -4.96 34.39 -46.26
CA GLN A 35 -5.76 33.41 -46.97
C GLN A 35 -7.26 33.53 -46.69
N ILE A 36 -7.66 33.74 -45.43
CA ILE A 36 -9.06 33.94 -45.04
C ILE A 36 -9.60 35.27 -45.58
N GLN A 37 -8.78 36.33 -45.63
CA GLN A 37 -9.17 37.59 -46.28
C GLN A 37 -9.45 37.41 -47.77
N THR A 38 -8.63 36.59 -48.45
CA THR A 38 -8.78 36.31 -49.89
C THR A 38 -9.90 35.32 -50.17
N TYR A 39 -10.09 34.34 -49.28
CA TYR A 39 -11.07 33.25 -49.41
C TYR A 39 -11.82 33.06 -48.08
N PRO A 40 -12.84 33.90 -47.79
CA PRO A 40 -13.53 33.90 -46.49
C PRO A 40 -14.16 32.56 -46.09
N ASP A 41 -14.55 31.74 -47.07
CA ASP A 41 -15.21 30.44 -46.84
C ASP A 41 -14.22 29.26 -46.84
N PHE A 42 -12.91 29.51 -46.91
CA PHE A 42 -11.92 28.45 -46.96
C PHE A 42 -11.64 27.85 -45.58
N LEU A 43 -12.50 26.89 -45.20
CA LEU A 43 -12.50 26.21 -43.91
C LEU A 43 -11.13 25.69 -43.43
N PRO A 44 -10.30 25.03 -44.27
CA PRO A 44 -9.04 24.47 -43.79
C PRO A 44 -8.05 25.51 -43.24
N ALA A 45 -8.06 26.74 -43.76
CA ALA A 45 -7.21 27.81 -43.23
C ALA A 45 -7.72 28.34 -41.89
N ARG A 46 -9.04 28.36 -41.69
CA ARG A 46 -9.67 28.71 -40.41
C ARG A 46 -9.40 27.65 -39.34
N GLU A 47 -9.49 26.37 -39.69
CA GLU A 47 -9.14 25.25 -38.79
C GLU A 47 -7.69 25.33 -38.32
N LEU A 48 -6.75 25.51 -39.26
CA LEU A 48 -5.34 25.67 -38.91
C LEU A 48 -5.08 26.92 -38.07
N LEU A 49 -5.76 28.03 -38.38
CA LEU A 49 -5.66 29.25 -37.59
C LEU A 49 -6.20 29.09 -36.16
N ALA A 50 -7.32 28.39 -35.99
CA ALA A 50 -7.86 28.04 -34.68
C ALA A 50 -6.86 27.19 -33.87
N GLU A 51 -6.22 26.19 -34.51
CA GLU A 51 -5.19 25.37 -33.87
C GLU A 51 -3.97 26.18 -33.43
N ILE A 52 -3.53 27.12 -34.27
CA ILE A 52 -2.46 28.07 -33.94
C ILE A 52 -2.85 28.89 -32.71
N PHE A 53 -4.07 29.44 -32.67
CA PHE A 53 -4.53 30.23 -31.54
C PHE A 53 -4.67 29.41 -30.25
N PHE A 54 -5.09 28.15 -30.31
CA PHE A 54 -5.05 27.27 -29.14
C PHE A 54 -3.63 27.05 -28.64
N THR A 55 -2.69 26.83 -29.55
CA THR A 55 -1.27 26.64 -29.21
C THR A 55 -0.67 27.89 -28.56
N LEU A 56 -1.13 29.08 -28.99
CA LEU A 56 -0.73 30.37 -28.43
C LEU A 56 -1.48 30.76 -27.14
N GLY A 57 -2.35 29.89 -26.60
CA GLY A 57 -3.12 30.17 -25.38
C GLY A 57 -4.23 31.21 -25.57
N LYS A 58 -4.75 31.35 -26.79
CA LYS A 58 -5.78 32.33 -27.17
C LYS A 58 -7.12 31.68 -27.58
N PRO A 59 -7.86 31.07 -26.65
CA PRO A 59 -9.05 30.26 -26.96
C PRO A 59 -10.25 31.06 -27.52
N HIS A 60 -10.40 32.33 -27.12
CA HIS A 60 -11.46 33.19 -27.66
C HIS A 60 -11.19 33.59 -29.12
N GLU A 61 -9.95 33.95 -29.45
CA GLU A 61 -9.54 34.24 -30.84
C GLU A 61 -9.71 32.97 -31.70
N ALA A 62 -9.32 31.79 -31.20
CA ALA A 62 -9.53 30.52 -31.88
C ALA A 62 -10.99 30.28 -32.25
N SER A 63 -11.91 30.48 -31.31
CA SER A 63 -13.35 30.30 -31.52
C SER A 63 -13.93 31.28 -32.55
N ALA A 64 -13.51 32.55 -32.48
CA ALA A 64 -13.99 33.59 -33.38
C ALA A 64 -13.68 33.31 -34.86
N THR A 65 -12.62 32.55 -35.16
CA THR A 65 -12.25 32.18 -36.53
C THR A 65 -13.26 31.26 -37.23
N MET A 66 -14.17 30.63 -36.49
CA MET A 66 -15.10 29.62 -37.03
C MET A 66 -16.57 30.06 -36.92
N VAL A 67 -16.90 30.85 -35.88
CA VAL A 67 -18.27 31.27 -35.56
C VAL A 67 -18.90 32.10 -36.67
N ASP A 68 -18.21 33.11 -37.20
CA ASP A 68 -18.77 33.99 -38.25
C ASP A 68 -19.17 33.21 -39.51
N LEU A 69 -18.36 32.22 -39.89
CA LEU A 69 -18.59 31.38 -41.05
C LEU A 69 -19.76 30.42 -40.82
N ALA A 70 -19.83 29.80 -39.63
CA ALA A 70 -20.91 28.89 -39.27
C ALA A 70 -22.27 29.59 -39.12
N VAL A 71 -22.31 30.81 -38.60
CA VAL A 71 -23.54 31.63 -38.52
C VAL A 71 -24.07 31.97 -39.93
N LYS A 72 -23.18 32.25 -40.89
CA LYS A 72 -23.56 32.52 -42.28
C LYS A 72 -23.98 31.28 -43.06
N ASN A 73 -23.55 30.10 -42.62
CA ASN A 73 -23.80 28.83 -43.29
C ASN A 73 -24.47 27.84 -42.31
N PRO A 74 -25.70 28.14 -41.84
CA PRO A 74 -26.39 27.30 -40.88
C PRO A 74 -26.69 25.91 -41.44
N GLU A 75 -26.81 25.75 -42.76
CA GLU A 75 -27.12 24.48 -43.44
C GLU A 75 -25.94 23.50 -43.49
N ASP A 76 -24.71 23.96 -43.26
CA ASP A 76 -23.54 23.08 -43.27
C ASP A 76 -23.36 22.38 -41.92
N ILE A 77 -23.94 21.19 -41.81
CA ILE A 77 -23.94 20.36 -40.58
C ILE A 77 -22.52 20.08 -40.06
N GLU A 78 -21.56 19.85 -40.96
CA GLU A 78 -20.20 19.52 -40.53
C GLU A 78 -19.46 20.77 -40.04
N LEU A 79 -19.69 21.92 -40.68
CA LEU A 79 -19.22 23.20 -40.18
C LEU A 79 -19.82 23.52 -38.80
N GLN A 80 -21.12 23.30 -38.60
CA GLN A 80 -21.77 23.48 -37.28
C GLN A 80 -21.08 22.61 -36.21
N SER A 81 -20.87 21.31 -36.47
CA SER A 81 -20.18 20.42 -35.52
C SER A 81 -18.73 20.80 -35.27
N LYS A 82 -18.00 21.26 -36.29
CA LYS A 82 -16.62 21.73 -36.13
C LYS A 82 -16.55 22.99 -35.30
N THR A 83 -17.42 23.97 -35.54
CA THR A 83 -17.51 25.19 -34.74
C THR A 83 -17.89 24.89 -33.30
N GLY A 84 -18.86 24.00 -33.07
CA GLY A 84 -19.21 23.52 -31.73
C GLY A 84 -18.01 22.91 -31.00
N ARG A 85 -17.22 22.04 -31.66
CA ARG A 85 -16.01 21.44 -31.06
C ARG A 85 -14.93 22.48 -30.75
N THR A 86 -14.74 23.47 -31.63
CA THR A 86 -13.81 24.59 -31.37
C THR A 86 -14.24 25.39 -30.15
N LEU A 87 -15.52 25.77 -30.05
CA LEU A 87 -16.06 26.48 -28.89
C LEU A 87 -15.97 25.65 -27.60
N GLN A 88 -16.26 24.34 -27.68
CA GLN A 88 -16.13 23.42 -26.56
C GLN A 88 -14.68 23.35 -26.04
N ARG A 89 -13.68 23.28 -26.95
CA ARG A 89 -12.25 23.31 -26.58
C ARG A 89 -11.85 24.66 -25.95
N ALA A 90 -12.49 25.75 -26.37
CA ALA A 90 -12.35 27.06 -25.75
C ALA A 90 -13.11 27.23 -24.42
N LYS A 91 -13.83 26.20 -23.94
CA LYS A 91 -14.69 26.20 -22.75
C LYS A 91 -15.86 27.18 -22.83
N LEU A 92 -16.25 27.57 -24.05
CA LEU A 92 -17.43 28.37 -24.36
C LEU A 92 -18.63 27.43 -24.58
N PHE A 93 -19.00 26.69 -23.53
CA PHE A 93 -19.94 25.58 -23.67
C PHE A 93 -21.36 26.01 -24.05
N ASN A 94 -21.85 27.14 -23.51
CA ASN A 94 -23.19 27.62 -23.83
C ASN A 94 -23.32 27.98 -25.32
N ASP A 95 -22.33 28.69 -25.86
CA ASP A 95 -22.28 29.02 -27.29
C ASP A 95 -22.14 27.75 -28.14
N ALA A 96 -21.30 26.81 -27.71
CA ALA A 96 -21.09 25.53 -28.43
C ALA A 96 -22.38 24.71 -28.55
N VAL A 97 -23.23 24.71 -27.50
CA VAL A 97 -24.49 23.97 -27.48
C VAL A 97 -25.42 24.40 -28.62
N GLU A 98 -25.47 25.68 -28.97
CA GLU A 98 -26.33 26.17 -30.06
C GLU A 98 -25.93 25.55 -31.42
N PHE A 99 -24.63 25.51 -31.71
CA PHE A 99 -24.12 24.91 -32.95
C PHE A 99 -24.35 23.40 -32.99
N PHE A 100 -24.19 22.70 -31.86
CA PHE A 100 -24.48 21.27 -31.79
C PHE A 100 -25.98 20.96 -31.89
N GLN A 101 -26.85 21.77 -31.29
CA GLN A 101 -28.30 21.64 -31.42
C GLN A 101 -28.72 21.80 -32.88
N ASN A 102 -28.19 22.80 -33.58
CA ASN A 102 -28.44 22.99 -35.02
C ASN A 102 -28.02 21.75 -35.83
N ALA A 103 -26.83 21.21 -35.57
CA ALA A 103 -26.35 20.00 -36.23
C ALA A 103 -27.26 18.78 -35.98
N VAL A 104 -27.77 18.62 -34.74
CA VAL A 104 -28.71 17.55 -34.38
C VAL A 104 -30.08 17.74 -35.04
N THR A 105 -30.63 18.96 -35.06
CA THR A 105 -31.91 19.24 -35.72
C THR A 105 -31.89 18.88 -37.21
N LYS A 106 -30.74 19.09 -37.87
CA LYS A 106 -30.57 18.83 -39.31
C LYS A 106 -30.17 17.39 -39.64
N ALA A 107 -29.53 16.69 -38.71
CA ALA A 107 -29.23 15.27 -38.84
C ALA A 107 -29.72 14.47 -37.61
N PRO A 108 -31.05 14.39 -37.38
CA PRO A 108 -31.60 13.81 -36.15
C PRO A 108 -31.36 12.30 -36.04
N THR A 109 -31.02 11.61 -37.13
CA THR A 109 -30.72 10.18 -37.18
C THR A 109 -29.21 9.87 -37.06
N ASN A 110 -28.36 10.88 -36.90
CA ASN A 110 -26.91 10.69 -36.79
C ASN A 110 -26.49 10.70 -35.32
N SER A 111 -26.16 9.52 -34.78
CA SER A 111 -25.81 9.34 -33.37
C SER A 111 -24.59 10.15 -32.92
N GLN A 112 -23.60 10.36 -33.80
CA GLN A 112 -22.42 11.16 -33.48
C GLN A 112 -22.79 12.62 -33.17
N LYS A 113 -23.78 13.19 -33.88
CA LYS A 113 -24.23 14.57 -33.64
C LYS A 113 -24.89 14.69 -32.27
N TRP A 114 -25.65 13.66 -31.87
CA TRP A 114 -26.20 13.56 -30.53
C TRP A 114 -25.13 13.40 -29.46
N ALA A 115 -24.10 12.58 -29.71
CA ALA A 115 -22.97 12.40 -28.80
C ALA A 115 -22.21 13.73 -28.57
N ASP A 116 -21.94 14.49 -29.64
CA ASP A 116 -21.29 15.80 -29.56
C ASP A 116 -22.12 16.79 -28.72
N LEU A 117 -23.44 16.86 -28.97
CA LEU A 117 -24.36 17.70 -28.21
C LEU A 117 -24.38 17.31 -26.72
N ILE A 118 -24.59 16.03 -26.42
CA ILE A 118 -24.69 15.52 -25.06
C ILE A 118 -23.38 15.76 -24.29
N ALA A 119 -22.23 15.48 -24.90
CA ALA A 119 -20.93 15.71 -24.28
C ALA A 119 -20.71 17.20 -23.96
N CYS A 120 -21.13 18.09 -24.87
CA CYS A 120 -21.03 19.54 -24.66
C CYS A 120 -21.95 20.03 -23.54
N MET A 121 -23.21 19.60 -23.53
CA MET A 121 -24.16 19.99 -22.49
C MET A 121 -23.74 19.43 -21.12
N TYR A 122 -23.22 18.20 -21.05
CA TYR A 122 -22.65 17.64 -19.83
C TYR A 122 -21.49 18.50 -19.29
N ALA A 123 -20.56 18.90 -20.17
CA ALA A 123 -19.45 19.78 -19.79
C ALA A 123 -19.93 21.17 -19.31
N ALA A 124 -20.95 21.73 -19.96
CA ALA A 124 -21.58 22.99 -19.56
C ALA A 124 -22.14 22.91 -18.14
N THR A 125 -22.98 21.90 -17.87
CA THR A 125 -23.59 21.67 -16.55
C THR A 125 -22.52 21.42 -15.49
N ALA A 126 -21.50 20.60 -15.80
CA ALA A 126 -20.40 20.33 -14.87
C ALA A 126 -19.53 21.56 -14.57
N GLN A 127 -19.41 22.51 -15.51
CA GLN A 127 -18.73 23.80 -15.26
C GLN A 127 -19.58 24.71 -14.38
N GLU A 128 -20.87 24.85 -14.68
CA GLU A 128 -21.80 25.68 -13.93
C GLU A 128 -21.95 25.20 -12.48
N SER A 129 -22.10 23.89 -12.27
CA SER A 129 -22.12 23.27 -10.94
C SER A 129 -20.85 23.57 -10.13
N ARG A 130 -19.68 23.63 -10.78
CA ARG A 130 -18.41 23.99 -10.12
C ARG A 130 -18.35 25.46 -9.75
N GLN A 131 -18.84 26.35 -10.62
CA GLN A 131 -18.82 27.80 -10.39
C GLN A 131 -19.80 28.25 -9.31
N THR A 132 -20.99 27.65 -9.28
CA THR A 132 -22.05 27.99 -8.33
C THR A 132 -21.89 27.30 -6.97
N GLY A 133 -20.94 26.36 -6.85
CA GLY A 133 -20.78 25.50 -5.68
C GLY A 133 -21.94 24.52 -5.47
N ASN A 134 -22.91 24.48 -6.39
CA ASN A 134 -24.12 23.67 -6.31
C ASN A 134 -23.99 22.42 -7.20
N ALA A 135 -22.97 21.60 -6.92
CA ALA A 135 -22.80 20.29 -7.53
C ALA A 135 -23.82 19.29 -6.95
N SER A 136 -25.11 19.55 -7.19
CA SER A 136 -26.20 18.66 -6.82
C SER A 136 -26.51 17.71 -7.96
N PRO A 137 -26.75 16.42 -7.69
CA PRO A 137 -27.28 15.46 -8.68
C PRO A 137 -28.49 15.97 -9.48
N ALA A 138 -29.30 16.86 -8.86
CA ALA A 138 -30.48 17.44 -9.49
C ALA A 138 -30.16 18.28 -10.74
N ALA A 139 -28.97 18.91 -10.82
CA ALA A 139 -28.56 19.73 -11.96
C ALA A 139 -28.47 18.92 -13.27
N PHE A 140 -28.24 17.60 -13.17
CA PHE A 140 -28.10 16.71 -14.31
C PHE A 140 -29.43 16.09 -14.76
N THR A 141 -30.55 16.36 -14.08
CA THR A 141 -31.88 15.77 -14.41
C THR A 141 -32.31 15.99 -15.87
N PRO A 142 -32.15 17.19 -16.47
CA PRO A 142 -32.49 17.38 -17.88
C PRO A 142 -31.63 16.51 -18.82
N LEU A 143 -30.36 16.33 -18.47
CA LEU A 143 -29.42 15.49 -19.23
C LEU A 143 -29.74 14.01 -19.10
N VAL A 144 -30.23 13.55 -17.94
CA VAL A 144 -30.70 12.17 -17.74
C VAL A 144 -31.82 11.84 -18.73
N THR A 145 -32.80 12.74 -18.87
CA THR A 145 -33.91 12.56 -19.82
C THR A 145 -33.41 12.55 -21.26
N LEU A 146 -32.55 13.51 -21.62
CA LEU A 146 -31.96 13.60 -22.95
C LEU A 146 -31.16 12.33 -23.31
N GLY A 147 -30.30 11.87 -22.39
CA GLY A 147 -29.48 10.68 -22.56
C GLY A 147 -30.30 9.40 -22.72
N LYS A 148 -31.40 9.26 -21.95
CA LYS A 148 -32.33 8.12 -22.10
C LYS A 148 -32.98 8.11 -23.49
N ASN A 149 -33.45 9.25 -23.98
CA ASN A 149 -34.06 9.35 -25.30
C ASN A 149 -33.05 9.05 -26.41
N ALA A 150 -31.82 9.55 -26.27
CA ALA A 150 -30.74 9.29 -27.20
C ALA A 150 -30.38 7.79 -27.24
N LEU A 151 -30.30 7.12 -26.08
CA LEU A 151 -30.06 5.68 -26.01
C LEU A 151 -31.20 4.84 -26.59
N GLN A 152 -32.46 5.29 -26.47
CA GLN A 152 -33.59 4.63 -27.12
C GLN A 152 -33.53 4.74 -28.64
N SER A 153 -33.06 5.89 -29.14
CA SER A 153 -32.95 6.16 -30.59
C SER A 153 -31.73 5.48 -31.20
N PHE A 154 -30.63 5.36 -30.45
CA PHE A 154 -29.35 4.81 -30.89
C PHE A 154 -28.84 3.74 -29.91
N PRO A 155 -29.55 2.60 -29.78
CA PRO A 155 -29.18 1.59 -28.80
C PRO A 155 -27.79 1.01 -29.07
N GLU A 156 -27.38 0.88 -30.33
CA GLU A 156 -26.10 0.26 -30.71
C GLU A 156 -24.88 1.20 -30.61
N ASP A 157 -25.08 2.51 -30.35
CA ASP A 157 -23.97 3.45 -30.21
C ASP A 157 -23.34 3.34 -28.81
N LEU A 158 -22.22 2.61 -28.74
CA LEU A 158 -21.52 2.35 -27.49
C LEU A 158 -20.77 3.57 -26.95
N GLN A 159 -20.37 4.52 -27.82
CA GLN A 159 -19.74 5.77 -27.40
C GLN A 159 -20.77 6.68 -26.71
N LEU A 160 -21.94 6.81 -27.33
CA LEU A 160 -23.07 7.49 -26.74
C LEU A 160 -23.49 6.83 -25.43
N CYS A 161 -23.47 5.49 -25.37
CA CYS A 161 -23.76 4.75 -24.15
C CYS A 161 -22.79 5.07 -23.01
N ALA A 162 -21.48 5.16 -23.28
CA ALA A 162 -20.50 5.60 -22.28
C ALA A 162 -20.79 7.02 -21.77
N LEU A 163 -21.06 7.96 -22.67
CA LEU A 163 -21.37 9.36 -22.31
C LEU A 163 -22.63 9.48 -21.44
N VAL A 164 -23.67 8.72 -21.75
CA VAL A 164 -24.89 8.68 -20.91
C VAL A 164 -24.60 8.03 -19.55
N GLY A 165 -23.67 7.07 -19.49
CA GLY A 165 -23.15 6.54 -18.24
C GLY A 165 -22.54 7.62 -17.34
N ASP A 166 -21.73 8.53 -17.90
CA ASP A 166 -21.15 9.66 -17.14
C ASP A 166 -22.23 10.61 -16.61
N ILE A 167 -23.29 10.86 -17.39
CA ILE A 167 -24.46 11.66 -16.95
C ILE A 167 -25.17 10.98 -15.79
N PHE A 168 -25.45 9.68 -15.89
CA PHE A 168 -26.08 8.93 -14.81
C PHE A 168 -25.22 8.94 -13.56
N SER A 169 -23.90 8.81 -13.69
CA SER A 169 -22.98 8.91 -12.55
C SER A 169 -23.04 10.29 -11.88
N ALA A 170 -23.02 11.37 -12.66
CA ALA A 170 -23.12 12.74 -12.12
C ALA A 170 -24.49 13.04 -11.48
N ALA A 171 -25.55 12.40 -11.98
CA ALA A 171 -26.90 12.46 -11.42
C ALA A 171 -27.12 11.51 -10.21
N GLY A 172 -26.08 10.82 -9.72
CA GLY A 172 -26.19 9.89 -8.59
C GLY A 172 -26.96 8.59 -8.90
N LEU A 173 -27.17 8.28 -10.18
CA LEU A 173 -27.87 7.07 -10.66
C LEU A 173 -26.85 5.95 -10.92
N GLU A 174 -26.14 5.51 -9.88
CA GLU A 174 -24.97 4.62 -9.98
C GLU A 174 -25.27 3.31 -10.72
N ASN A 175 -26.37 2.62 -10.39
CA ASN A 175 -26.75 1.37 -11.04
C ASN A 175 -26.95 1.52 -12.55
N ALA A 176 -27.57 2.62 -12.99
CA ALA A 176 -27.79 2.89 -14.40
C ALA A 176 -26.46 3.22 -15.12
N ALA A 177 -25.58 3.96 -14.45
CA ALA A 177 -24.24 4.29 -14.97
C ALA A 177 -23.40 3.03 -15.21
N ILE A 178 -23.34 2.13 -14.22
CA ILE A 178 -22.58 0.87 -14.30
C ILE A 178 -23.08 -0.02 -15.45
N LEU A 179 -24.39 -0.10 -15.66
CA LEU A 179 -24.96 -0.84 -16.79
C LEU A 179 -24.54 -0.24 -18.13
N CYS A 180 -24.51 1.08 -18.25
CA CYS A 180 -24.02 1.77 -19.45
C CYS A 180 -22.55 1.47 -19.70
N PHE A 181 -21.69 1.61 -18.69
CA PHE A 181 -20.26 1.31 -18.84
C PHE A 181 -20.03 -0.17 -19.17
N LYS A 182 -20.75 -1.10 -18.53
CA LYS A 182 -20.68 -2.53 -18.84
C LYS A 182 -21.02 -2.85 -20.28
N ARG A 183 -21.99 -2.13 -20.87
CA ARG A 183 -22.32 -2.25 -22.30
C ARG A 183 -21.23 -1.62 -23.17
N ALA A 184 -20.80 -0.40 -22.84
CA ALA A 184 -19.80 0.33 -23.61
C ALA A 184 -18.42 -0.35 -23.67
N MET A 185 -18.05 -1.15 -22.66
CA MET A 185 -16.83 -1.98 -22.66
C MET A 185 -16.79 -3.06 -23.77
N GLN A 186 -17.89 -3.27 -24.51
CA GLN A 186 -17.95 -4.19 -25.65
C GLN A 186 -17.49 -3.53 -26.97
N ALA A 187 -17.17 -2.22 -26.94
CA ALA A 187 -16.85 -1.46 -28.14
C ALA A 187 -15.55 -1.87 -28.82
N THR A 188 -15.57 -1.80 -30.16
CA THR A 188 -14.39 -1.94 -31.02
C THR A 188 -14.37 -0.75 -31.99
N PRO A 189 -13.38 0.17 -31.92
CA PRO A 189 -12.25 0.20 -30.99
C PRO A 189 -12.67 0.40 -29.52
N VAL A 190 -11.77 0.02 -28.60
CA VAL A 190 -11.97 0.12 -27.15
C VAL A 190 -12.24 1.57 -26.73
N ILE A 191 -13.17 1.77 -25.80
CA ILE A 191 -13.47 3.06 -25.15
C ILE A 191 -12.85 3.06 -23.74
N PRO A 192 -11.65 3.63 -23.53
CA PRO A 192 -10.94 3.52 -22.26
C PRO A 192 -11.74 4.02 -21.05
N GLU A 193 -12.51 5.09 -21.24
CA GLU A 193 -13.31 5.73 -20.19
C GLU A 193 -14.33 4.75 -19.61
N ALA A 194 -15.01 3.95 -20.44
CA ALA A 194 -15.98 2.97 -19.96
C ALA A 194 -15.33 1.93 -19.03
N HIS A 195 -14.13 1.46 -19.37
CA HIS A 195 -13.37 0.53 -18.54
C HIS A 195 -12.92 1.18 -17.23
N ILE A 196 -12.38 2.39 -17.29
CA ILE A 196 -11.92 3.14 -16.12
C ILE A 196 -13.09 3.38 -15.15
N ARG A 197 -14.20 3.91 -15.64
CA ARG A 197 -15.39 4.22 -14.83
C ARG A 197 -15.98 2.99 -14.15
N TRP A 198 -16.08 1.88 -14.87
CA TRP A 198 -16.55 0.63 -14.29
C TRP A 198 -15.60 0.13 -13.19
N LEU A 199 -14.28 0.16 -13.43
CA LEU A 199 -13.28 -0.22 -12.42
C LEU A 199 -13.30 0.71 -11.20
N GLU A 200 -13.48 2.02 -11.39
CA GLU A 200 -13.52 3.01 -10.31
C GLU A 200 -14.68 2.76 -9.37
N ASP A 201 -15.83 2.41 -9.95
CA ASP A 201 -17.00 2.01 -9.20
C ASP A 201 -16.76 0.71 -8.41
N ARG A 202 -16.23 -0.34 -9.04
CA ARG A 202 -15.91 -1.59 -8.34
C ARG A 202 -14.94 -1.36 -7.18
N LEU A 203 -13.93 -0.53 -7.40
CA LEU A 203 -12.92 -0.20 -6.40
C LEU A 203 -13.53 0.57 -5.21
N ARG A 204 -14.39 1.56 -5.49
CA ARG A 204 -15.12 2.33 -4.46
C ARG A 204 -16.00 1.42 -3.60
N ASN A 205 -16.59 0.41 -4.21
CA ASN A 205 -17.43 -0.58 -3.55
C ASN A 205 -16.64 -1.77 -2.98
N GLN A 206 -15.30 -1.73 -2.98
CA GLN A 206 -14.42 -2.80 -2.50
C GLN A 206 -14.69 -4.17 -3.16
N ALA A 207 -15.22 -4.16 -4.38
CA ALA A 207 -15.48 -5.35 -5.18
C ALA A 207 -14.20 -5.77 -5.93
N TYR A 208 -13.16 -6.12 -5.19
CA TYR A 208 -11.84 -6.43 -5.75
C TYR A 208 -11.86 -7.69 -6.62
N GLU A 209 -12.68 -8.68 -6.26
CA GLU A 209 -12.86 -9.92 -7.01
C GLU A 209 -13.45 -9.66 -8.40
N ASP A 210 -14.37 -8.70 -8.53
CA ASP A 210 -14.92 -8.27 -9.81
C ASP A 210 -13.82 -7.68 -10.71
N ILE A 211 -12.90 -6.89 -10.14
CA ILE A 211 -11.76 -6.29 -10.87
C ILE A 211 -10.79 -7.37 -11.35
N VAL A 212 -10.54 -8.37 -10.51
CA VAL A 212 -9.68 -9.50 -10.86
C VAL A 212 -10.32 -10.34 -11.97
N ALA A 213 -11.62 -10.64 -11.90
CA ALA A 213 -12.34 -11.31 -12.98
C ALA A 213 -12.36 -10.49 -14.28
N TYR A 214 -12.50 -9.16 -14.16
CA TYR A 214 -12.38 -8.24 -15.29
C TYR A 214 -11.02 -8.35 -15.99
N SER A 215 -9.93 -8.51 -15.22
CA SER A 215 -8.57 -8.57 -15.78
C SER A 215 -8.37 -9.71 -16.77
N GLU A 216 -9.06 -10.83 -16.55
CA GLU A 216 -9.02 -12.01 -17.43
C GLU A 216 -9.92 -11.80 -18.65
N LYS A 217 -11.15 -11.32 -18.41
CA LYS A 217 -12.14 -11.09 -19.47
C LYS A 217 -11.73 -10.02 -20.47
N HIS A 218 -11.05 -8.97 -20.02
CA HIS A 218 -10.67 -7.81 -20.82
C HIS A 218 -9.15 -7.68 -20.99
N ALA A 219 -8.45 -8.81 -21.13
CA ALA A 219 -6.98 -8.93 -21.10
C ALA A 219 -6.21 -7.87 -21.92
N ASN A 220 -6.69 -7.48 -23.11
CA ASN A 220 -6.03 -6.42 -23.90
C ASN A 220 -6.21 -5.04 -23.26
N ALA A 221 -7.45 -4.64 -22.93
CA ALA A 221 -7.73 -3.36 -22.30
C ALA A 221 -7.05 -3.25 -20.92
N SER A 222 -6.98 -4.35 -20.18
CA SER A 222 -6.29 -4.45 -18.89
C SER A 222 -4.80 -4.14 -18.98
N LEU A 223 -4.15 -4.37 -20.13
CA LEU A 223 -2.74 -4.07 -20.34
C LEU A 223 -2.53 -2.69 -20.98
N GLU A 224 -3.36 -2.31 -21.95
CA GLU A 224 -3.17 -1.05 -22.68
C GLU A 224 -3.55 0.18 -21.85
N ILE A 225 -4.58 0.08 -21.01
CA ILE A 225 -5.07 1.22 -20.22
C ILE A 225 -4.24 1.34 -18.93
N PRO A 226 -3.44 2.40 -18.72
CA PRO A 226 -2.58 2.53 -17.53
C PRO A 226 -3.35 2.59 -16.21
N ALA A 227 -4.53 3.23 -16.21
CA ALA A 227 -5.41 3.26 -15.04
C ALA A 227 -5.92 1.85 -14.68
N ALA A 228 -6.36 1.07 -15.67
CA ALA A 228 -6.81 -0.30 -15.46
C ALA A 228 -5.68 -1.18 -14.89
N ARG A 229 -4.45 -1.10 -15.44
CA ARG A 229 -3.28 -1.82 -14.91
C ARG A 229 -3.05 -1.55 -13.43
N ARG A 230 -3.05 -0.28 -13.01
CA ARG A 230 -2.87 0.10 -11.61
C ARG A 230 -3.96 -0.48 -10.70
N MET A 231 -5.22 -0.37 -11.12
CA MET A 231 -6.35 -0.80 -10.30
C MET A 231 -6.40 -2.33 -10.17
N ILE A 232 -6.03 -3.06 -11.23
CA ILE A 232 -5.89 -4.52 -11.20
C ILE A 232 -4.75 -4.92 -10.26
N GLY A 233 -3.56 -4.32 -10.39
CA GLY A 233 -2.44 -4.60 -9.50
C GLY A 233 -2.80 -4.35 -8.03
N ALA A 234 -3.37 -3.18 -7.73
CA ALA A 234 -3.83 -2.86 -6.37
C ALA A 234 -4.89 -3.83 -5.83
N SER A 235 -5.78 -4.33 -6.69
CA SER A 235 -6.82 -5.30 -6.28
C SER A 235 -6.24 -6.69 -6.04
N LEU A 236 -5.28 -7.12 -6.86
CA LEU A 236 -4.57 -8.38 -6.68
C LEU A 236 -3.77 -8.37 -5.37
N ASP A 237 -3.08 -7.28 -5.08
CA ASP A 237 -2.38 -7.07 -3.81
C ASP A 237 -3.34 -7.07 -2.60
N HIS A 238 -4.46 -6.34 -2.68
CA HIS A 238 -5.43 -6.28 -1.59
C HIS A 238 -6.00 -7.67 -1.25
N LEU A 239 -6.20 -8.51 -2.27
CA LEU A 239 -6.65 -9.88 -2.13
C LEU A 239 -5.51 -10.87 -1.84
N ALA A 240 -4.27 -10.39 -1.72
CA ALA A 240 -3.08 -11.20 -1.49
C ALA A 240 -2.85 -12.28 -2.57
N LEU A 241 -3.29 -12.02 -3.80
CA LEU A 241 -3.18 -12.92 -4.95
C LEU A 241 -1.84 -12.75 -5.66
N PHE A 242 -0.73 -12.84 -4.91
CA PHE A 242 0.60 -12.48 -5.40
C PHE A 242 1.10 -13.31 -6.58
N ASP A 243 0.73 -14.59 -6.69
CA ASP A 243 1.06 -15.42 -7.87
C ASP A 243 0.37 -14.90 -9.14
N ARG A 244 -0.89 -14.47 -9.01
CA ARG A 244 -1.66 -13.88 -10.11
C ARG A 244 -1.14 -12.47 -10.43
N GLU A 245 -0.74 -11.71 -9.41
CA GLU A 245 -0.10 -10.40 -9.56
C GLU A 245 1.22 -10.51 -10.34
N GLU A 246 2.11 -11.42 -9.96
CA GLU A 246 3.37 -11.65 -10.67
C GLU A 246 3.12 -12.01 -12.14
N THR A 247 2.14 -12.89 -12.39
CA THR A 247 1.74 -13.29 -13.74
C THR A 247 1.23 -12.09 -14.57
N PHE A 248 0.34 -11.30 -13.99
CA PHE A 248 -0.22 -10.10 -14.63
C PHE A 248 0.87 -9.06 -14.93
N LEU A 249 1.71 -8.74 -13.94
CA LEU A 249 2.77 -7.75 -14.09
C LEU A 249 3.87 -8.20 -15.05
N SER A 250 4.17 -9.49 -15.12
CA SER A 250 5.11 -10.04 -16.11
C SER A 250 4.58 -9.88 -17.54
N ARG A 251 3.28 -10.10 -17.77
CA ARG A 251 2.65 -9.83 -19.07
C ARG A 251 2.65 -8.35 -19.41
N ALA A 252 2.43 -7.47 -18.43
CA ALA A 252 2.49 -6.04 -18.63
C ALA A 252 3.91 -5.56 -18.96
N LEU A 253 4.92 -6.05 -18.25
CA LEU A 253 6.34 -5.74 -18.51
C LEU A 253 6.82 -6.26 -19.87
N ALA A 254 6.25 -7.35 -20.38
CA ALA A 254 6.56 -7.82 -21.74
C ALA A 254 6.14 -6.80 -22.82
N ARG A 255 5.09 -6.01 -22.59
CA ARG A 255 4.65 -4.92 -23.49
C ARG A 255 5.32 -3.58 -23.17
N PHE A 256 5.57 -3.33 -21.89
CA PHE A 256 6.10 -2.07 -21.37
C PHE A 256 7.39 -2.32 -20.57
N PRO A 257 8.49 -2.74 -21.23
CA PRO A 257 9.69 -3.19 -20.53
C PRO A 257 10.38 -2.10 -19.71
N GLU A 258 10.21 -0.83 -20.06
CA GLU A 258 10.84 0.29 -19.34
C GLU A 258 10.01 0.83 -18.17
N ASP A 259 8.82 0.26 -17.90
CA ASP A 259 7.95 0.74 -16.84
C ASP A 259 8.47 0.34 -15.45
N ALA A 260 9.04 1.31 -14.73
CA ALA A 260 9.62 1.09 -13.41
C ALA A 260 8.57 0.80 -12.32
N HIS A 261 7.32 1.25 -12.48
CA HIS A 261 6.25 0.99 -11.52
C HIS A 261 5.74 -0.44 -11.63
N LEU A 262 5.55 -0.95 -12.84
CA LEU A 262 5.19 -2.36 -13.04
C LEU A 262 6.25 -3.30 -12.48
N ARG A 263 7.53 -2.94 -12.66
CA ARG A 263 8.65 -3.70 -12.11
C ARG A 263 8.68 -3.65 -10.58
N ALA A 264 8.40 -2.50 -9.98
CA ALA A 264 8.31 -2.36 -8.53
C ALA A 264 7.20 -3.26 -7.95
N GLY A 265 5.99 -3.21 -8.54
CA GLY A 265 4.90 -4.09 -8.13
C GLY A 265 5.26 -5.57 -8.23
N ARG A 266 5.98 -5.97 -9.29
CA ARG A 266 6.40 -7.38 -9.46
C ARG A 266 7.45 -7.78 -8.43
N GLY A 267 8.40 -6.89 -8.13
CA GLY A 267 9.38 -7.09 -7.08
C GLY A 267 8.72 -7.32 -5.71
N ARG A 268 7.70 -6.52 -5.39
CA ARG A 268 6.91 -6.71 -4.17
C ARG A 268 6.12 -8.01 -4.15
N ALA A 269 5.42 -8.36 -5.22
CA ALA A 269 4.71 -9.64 -5.31
C ALA A 269 5.68 -10.82 -5.10
N ARG A 270 6.86 -10.78 -5.74
CA ARG A 270 7.93 -11.78 -5.59
C ARG A 270 8.48 -11.87 -4.16
N MET A 271 8.61 -10.75 -3.45
CA MET A 271 8.97 -10.74 -2.03
C MET A 271 7.96 -11.53 -1.19
N PHE A 272 6.65 -11.31 -1.38
CA PHE A 272 5.63 -12.07 -0.66
C PHE A 272 5.63 -13.56 -1.01
N LEU A 273 5.98 -13.91 -2.24
CA LEU A 273 6.13 -15.28 -2.72
C LEU A 273 7.43 -15.95 -2.23
N GLY A 274 8.33 -15.23 -1.55
CA GLY A 274 9.63 -15.75 -1.12
C GLY A 274 10.68 -15.87 -2.24
N LYS A 275 10.43 -15.27 -3.41
CA LYS A 275 11.35 -15.22 -4.57
C LYS A 275 12.29 -14.02 -4.42
N PHE A 276 13.15 -14.06 -3.40
CA PHE A 276 13.88 -12.89 -2.92
C PHE A 276 14.95 -12.39 -3.90
N GLU A 277 15.64 -13.29 -4.59
CA GLU A 277 16.65 -12.95 -5.59
C GLU A 277 16.02 -12.20 -6.78
N GLU A 278 14.90 -12.69 -7.31
CA GLU A 278 14.17 -12.04 -8.40
C GLU A 278 13.51 -10.73 -7.94
N ALA A 279 13.00 -10.69 -6.70
CA ALA A 279 12.48 -9.47 -6.10
C ALA A 279 13.58 -8.40 -6.01
N LEU A 280 14.78 -8.77 -5.55
CA LEU A 280 15.92 -7.86 -5.43
C LEU A 280 16.36 -7.30 -6.78
N GLU A 281 16.36 -8.12 -7.84
CA GLU A 281 16.67 -7.67 -9.20
C GLU A 281 15.67 -6.60 -9.67
N ASP A 282 14.37 -6.87 -9.51
CA ASP A 282 13.31 -5.96 -9.90
C ASP A 282 13.37 -4.63 -9.12
N LEU A 283 13.50 -4.71 -7.79
CA LEU A 283 13.59 -3.54 -6.92
C LEU A 283 14.82 -2.69 -7.22
N ASN A 284 15.99 -3.29 -7.46
CA ASN A 284 17.20 -2.53 -7.80
C ASN A 284 17.05 -1.75 -9.12
N LYS A 285 16.43 -2.37 -10.14
CA LYS A 285 16.15 -1.69 -11.41
C LYS A 285 15.13 -0.56 -11.22
N SER A 286 14.10 -0.78 -10.43
CA SER A 286 13.10 0.26 -10.14
C SER A 286 13.66 1.43 -9.33
N ILE A 287 14.50 1.19 -8.32
CA ILE A 287 15.16 2.24 -7.52
C ILE A 287 16.08 3.12 -8.38
N ARG A 288 16.74 2.57 -9.42
CA ARG A 288 17.55 3.38 -10.35
C ARG A 288 16.69 4.37 -11.14
N ALA A 289 15.48 3.98 -11.50
CA ALA A 289 14.55 4.84 -12.25
C ALA A 289 13.75 5.78 -11.34
N LEU A 290 13.54 5.40 -10.08
CA LEU A 290 12.68 6.06 -9.11
C LEU A 290 13.40 6.23 -7.75
N PRO A 291 14.55 6.92 -7.69
CA PRO A 291 15.42 6.96 -6.52
C PRO A 291 14.82 7.67 -5.29
N GLU A 292 13.83 8.53 -5.50
CA GLU A 292 13.11 9.28 -4.46
C GLU A 292 12.05 8.45 -3.72
N GLN A 293 11.65 7.29 -4.25
CA GLN A 293 10.61 6.47 -3.63
C GLN A 293 11.16 5.62 -2.48
N ALA A 294 10.96 6.12 -1.26
CA ALA A 294 11.36 5.42 -0.04
C ALA A 294 10.71 4.03 0.13
N GLY A 295 9.50 3.83 -0.39
CA GLY A 295 8.81 2.54 -0.37
C GLY A 295 9.64 1.41 -1.00
N LEU A 296 10.30 1.70 -2.13
CA LEU A 296 11.13 0.72 -2.82
C LEU A 296 12.39 0.38 -2.02
N LYS A 297 12.98 1.36 -1.34
CA LYS A 297 14.13 1.15 -0.45
C LYS A 297 13.73 0.30 0.75
N TYR A 298 12.56 0.56 1.33
CA TYR A 298 12.04 -0.26 2.43
C TYR A 298 11.76 -1.70 2.00
N GLU A 299 11.13 -1.92 0.85
CA GLU A 299 10.93 -3.28 0.32
C GLU A 299 12.28 -3.97 0.05
N ARG A 300 13.27 -3.25 -0.50
CA ARG A 300 14.62 -3.77 -0.68
C ARG A 300 15.29 -4.11 0.66
N ASN A 301 15.10 -3.31 1.71
CA ASN A 301 15.57 -3.62 3.07
C ASN A 301 15.05 -4.98 3.52
N LEU A 302 13.74 -5.21 3.41
CA LEU A 302 13.10 -6.47 3.81
C LEU A 302 13.63 -7.66 2.99
N VAL A 303 13.76 -7.51 1.68
CA VAL A 303 14.32 -8.54 0.80
C VAL A 303 15.78 -8.84 1.16
N GLN A 304 16.60 -7.82 1.39
CA GLN A 304 18.01 -8.01 1.77
C GLN A 304 18.16 -8.70 3.14
N LYS A 305 17.27 -8.41 4.10
CA LYS A 305 17.21 -9.14 5.37
C LYS A 305 16.90 -10.63 5.14
N ASN A 306 15.89 -10.94 4.34
CA ASN A 306 15.54 -12.33 4.01
C ASN A 306 16.63 -13.08 3.22
N LEU A 307 17.50 -12.37 2.51
CA LEU A 307 18.70 -12.94 1.87
C LEU A 307 19.92 -13.06 2.81
N GLY A 308 19.80 -12.62 4.07
CA GLY A 308 20.91 -12.58 5.02
C GLY A 308 21.95 -11.48 4.75
N ASN A 309 21.68 -10.55 3.83
CA ASN A 309 22.58 -9.48 3.40
C ASN A 309 22.49 -8.25 4.33
N ILE A 310 22.83 -8.44 5.61
CA ILE A 310 22.56 -7.47 6.69
C ILE A 310 23.15 -6.08 6.41
N ALA A 311 24.41 -6.00 5.98
CA ALA A 311 25.05 -4.73 5.66
C ALA A 311 24.38 -3.96 4.50
N GLN A 312 23.76 -4.66 3.55
CA GLN A 312 23.01 -4.00 2.48
C GLN A 312 21.63 -3.57 2.95
N ALA A 313 20.96 -4.39 3.77
CA ALA A 313 19.70 -4.01 4.40
C ALA A 313 19.85 -2.73 5.22
N ALA A 314 20.91 -2.63 6.04
CA ALA A 314 21.19 -1.49 6.90
C ALA A 314 21.21 -0.14 6.16
N LYS A 315 21.60 -0.11 4.88
CA LYS A 315 21.64 1.12 4.05
C LYS A 315 20.25 1.72 3.81
N ASP A 316 19.22 0.89 3.81
CA ASP A 316 17.83 1.29 3.56
C ASP A 316 16.97 1.28 4.83
N GLU A 317 17.56 0.99 5.99
CA GLU A 317 16.84 0.77 7.25
C GLU A 317 15.94 1.96 7.62
N TYR A 318 16.42 3.18 7.40
CA TYR A 318 15.72 4.42 7.71
C TYR A 318 14.59 4.77 6.73
N ALA A 319 14.51 4.11 5.56
CA ALA A 319 13.45 4.38 4.59
C ALA A 319 12.05 4.12 5.16
N ARG A 320 11.93 3.26 6.19
CA ARG A 320 10.66 2.99 6.88
C ARG A 320 10.04 4.21 7.58
N PHE A 321 10.84 5.23 7.90
CA PHE A 321 10.36 6.45 8.53
C PHE A 321 9.82 7.47 7.51
N GLU A 322 10.18 7.32 6.23
CA GLU A 322 9.77 8.21 5.13
C GLU A 322 8.42 7.83 4.52
N ILE A 323 7.96 6.57 4.71
CA ILE A 323 6.81 5.98 4.03
C ILE A 323 5.51 5.99 4.88
N GLN A 324 5.43 6.87 5.87
CA GLN A 324 4.46 6.86 6.99
C GLN A 324 3.07 6.25 6.72
N THR A 325 2.77 5.13 7.39
CA THR A 325 1.40 4.82 7.83
C THR A 325 1.24 4.17 9.21
N GLN A 326 2.30 3.73 9.92
CA GLN A 326 2.14 3.01 11.20
C GLN A 326 3.26 3.19 12.25
N ASN A 327 4.46 3.64 11.85
CA ASN A 327 5.58 3.77 12.79
C ASN A 327 5.69 5.20 13.31
N PRO A 328 5.53 5.41 14.63
CA PRO A 328 5.64 6.72 15.22
C PRO A 328 7.09 7.21 15.14
N VAL A 329 7.28 8.46 14.76
CA VAL A 329 8.59 9.12 14.79
C VAL A 329 8.66 10.01 16.03
N LEU A 330 9.78 9.95 16.74
CA LEU A 330 10.05 10.86 17.85
C LEU A 330 10.39 12.24 17.26
N ASP A 331 9.60 13.26 17.59
CA ASP A 331 9.84 14.63 17.13
C ASP A 331 10.97 15.24 17.95
N LEU A 332 12.19 15.07 17.45
CA LEU A 332 13.44 15.47 18.10
C LEU A 332 14.35 16.16 17.10
N ASP A 333 14.79 17.37 17.45
CA ASP A 333 15.85 18.09 16.74
C ASP A 333 17.23 17.62 17.20
N VAL A 334 17.44 16.30 17.17
CA VAL A 334 18.66 15.61 17.61
C VAL A 334 19.13 14.73 16.46
N PRO A 335 20.41 14.78 16.06
CA PRO A 335 20.91 13.96 14.96
C PRO A 335 20.89 12.46 15.31
N HIS A 336 20.69 11.62 14.30
CA HIS A 336 20.83 10.18 14.46
C HIS A 336 22.30 9.78 14.65
N TRP A 337 22.60 8.96 15.66
CA TRP A 337 23.91 8.35 15.83
C TRP A 337 24.18 7.37 14.69
N LYS A 338 25.33 7.49 14.01
CA LYS A 338 25.71 6.62 12.87
C LYS A 338 26.97 5.80 13.12
N GLY A 339 27.40 5.69 14.38
CA GLY A 339 28.59 4.94 14.79
C GLY A 339 29.84 5.81 14.95
N GLU A 340 29.74 7.14 14.83
CA GLU A 340 30.79 8.06 15.27
C GLU A 340 31.07 7.93 16.78
N SER A 341 32.22 8.44 17.23
CA SER A 341 32.55 8.44 18.67
C SER A 341 31.56 9.31 19.45
N ILE A 342 31.07 8.74 20.55
CA ILE A 342 30.10 9.35 21.47
C ILE A 342 30.64 9.40 22.90
N GLU A 343 31.96 9.38 23.09
CA GLU A 343 32.59 9.51 24.40
C GLU A 343 32.18 10.83 25.08
N GLY A 344 31.71 10.74 26.33
CA GLY A 344 31.20 11.88 27.09
C GLY A 344 29.91 12.51 26.53
N LYS A 345 29.25 11.84 25.56
CA LYS A 345 28.00 12.31 24.95
C LYS A 345 26.78 11.67 25.59
N ARG A 346 25.64 12.33 25.37
CA ARG A 346 24.33 11.88 25.82
C ARG A 346 23.57 11.24 24.66
N LEU A 347 23.29 9.94 24.78
CA LEU A 347 22.60 9.16 23.76
C LEU A 347 21.16 8.86 24.19
N LEU A 348 20.21 9.18 23.31
CA LEU A 348 18.83 8.76 23.46
C LEU A 348 18.53 7.54 22.59
N VAL A 349 18.10 6.45 23.22
CA VAL A 349 17.53 5.29 22.53
C VAL A 349 16.03 5.28 22.74
N TRP A 350 15.25 4.92 21.74
CA TRP A 350 13.79 4.84 21.88
C TRP A 350 13.19 3.63 21.17
N SER A 351 12.23 2.96 21.81
CA SER A 351 11.58 1.78 21.24
C SER A 351 10.61 2.19 20.11
N ASP A 352 11.05 2.06 18.86
CA ASP A 352 10.30 2.53 17.68
C ASP A 352 9.27 1.53 17.15
N GLN A 353 9.38 0.25 17.53
CA GLN A 353 8.54 -0.85 17.03
C GLN A 353 7.71 -1.51 18.16
N GLY A 354 7.39 -2.81 17.98
CA GLY A 354 6.58 -3.60 18.90
C GLY A 354 7.34 -4.06 20.14
N ILE A 355 6.64 -4.78 21.02
CA ILE A 355 7.23 -5.34 22.25
C ILE A 355 8.25 -6.43 21.92
N GLY A 356 7.93 -7.31 20.96
CA GLY A 356 8.85 -8.35 20.50
C GLY A 356 10.20 -7.79 20.04
N ASP A 357 10.18 -6.63 19.36
CA ASP A 357 11.40 -5.94 18.94
C ASP A 357 12.23 -5.42 20.11
N VAL A 358 11.61 -5.09 21.24
CA VAL A 358 12.34 -4.74 22.47
C VAL A 358 13.13 -5.96 22.95
N PHE A 359 12.51 -7.13 23.07
CA PHE A 359 13.20 -8.37 23.46
C PHE A 359 14.36 -8.72 22.52
N LYS A 360 14.15 -8.50 21.22
CA LYS A 360 15.13 -8.77 20.18
C LYS A 360 16.37 -7.87 20.25
N HIS A 361 16.17 -6.57 20.51
CA HIS A 361 17.23 -5.57 20.36
C HIS A 361 17.79 -5.05 21.69
N VAL A 362 17.12 -5.28 22.84
CA VAL A 362 17.54 -4.73 24.14
C VAL A 362 18.95 -5.17 24.55
N GLN A 363 19.39 -6.38 24.17
CA GLN A 363 20.74 -6.85 24.51
C GLN A 363 21.83 -6.03 23.82
N LEU A 364 21.55 -5.40 22.66
CA LEU A 364 22.50 -4.52 21.98
C LEU A 364 22.81 -3.25 22.79
N MET A 365 21.93 -2.88 23.73
CA MET A 365 22.19 -1.75 24.64
C MET A 365 23.46 -1.99 25.49
N LYS A 366 23.79 -3.25 25.79
CA LYS A 366 24.98 -3.60 26.58
C LYS A 366 26.29 -3.44 25.81
N GLU A 367 26.22 -3.24 24.49
CA GLU A 367 27.36 -2.97 23.63
C GLU A 367 27.63 -1.46 23.46
N ILE A 368 26.73 -0.61 23.97
CA ILE A 368 26.99 0.83 24.09
C ILE A 368 28.03 1.02 25.20
N PRO A 369 29.11 1.80 24.98
CA PRO A 369 30.13 2.01 26.01
C PRO A 369 29.53 2.60 27.30
N SER A 370 29.93 2.05 28.45
CA SER A 370 29.36 2.38 29.77
C SER A 370 29.54 3.85 30.18
N GLU A 371 30.54 4.53 29.63
CA GLU A 371 30.83 5.94 29.82
C GLU A 371 29.86 6.88 29.09
N VAL A 372 29.05 6.36 28.17
CA VAL A 372 28.03 7.11 27.45
C VAL A 372 26.78 7.22 28.31
N GLN A 373 26.36 8.45 28.61
CA GLN A 373 25.11 8.68 29.32
C GLN A 373 23.94 8.31 28.41
N THR A 374 23.34 7.14 28.66
CA THR A 374 22.30 6.56 27.80
C THR A 374 20.95 6.57 28.49
N THR A 375 19.95 7.14 27.82
CA THR A 375 18.54 7.06 28.24
C THR A 375 17.79 6.19 27.23
N LEU A 376 16.99 5.23 27.72
CA LEU A 376 16.09 4.42 26.90
C LEU A 376 14.63 4.81 27.18
N LEU A 377 13.95 5.35 26.17
CA LEU A 377 12.51 5.55 26.16
C LEU A 377 11.80 4.28 25.69
N SER A 378 10.95 3.71 26.54
CA SER A 378 10.18 2.51 26.18
C SER A 378 8.72 2.55 26.63
N ARG A 379 7.92 1.62 26.11
CA ARG A 379 6.49 1.51 26.45
C ARG A 379 6.32 1.16 27.93
N LYS A 380 5.29 1.72 28.58
CA LYS A 380 4.99 1.55 30.02
C LYS A 380 5.14 0.10 30.52
N LYS A 381 4.54 -0.86 29.81
CA LYS A 381 4.55 -2.28 30.22
C LYS A 381 5.91 -2.99 30.16
N THR A 382 6.91 -2.40 29.51
CA THR A 382 8.27 -2.96 29.44
C THR A 382 9.20 -2.39 30.51
N LEU A 383 8.80 -1.33 31.23
CA LEU A 383 9.74 -0.55 32.06
C LEU A 383 10.34 -1.37 33.20
N ASP A 384 9.52 -2.12 33.93
CA ASP A 384 10.00 -2.88 35.10
C ASP A 384 10.95 -4.01 34.68
N LEU A 385 10.65 -4.69 33.57
CA LEU A 385 11.55 -5.65 32.95
C LEU A 385 12.87 -5.00 32.52
N LEU A 386 12.82 -3.86 31.81
CA LEU A 386 14.01 -3.18 31.31
C LEU A 386 14.92 -2.70 32.45
N ARG A 387 14.36 -2.21 33.55
CA ARG A 387 15.13 -1.81 34.75
C ARG A 387 15.87 -2.98 35.39
N VAL A 388 15.29 -4.19 35.34
CA VAL A 388 15.96 -5.40 35.82
C VAL A 388 17.08 -5.83 34.88
N ILE A 389 16.88 -5.74 33.55
CA ILE A 389 17.85 -6.21 32.55
C ILE A 389 19.01 -5.22 32.36
N LEU A 390 18.74 -3.92 32.49
CA LEU A 390 19.65 -2.81 32.22
C LEU A 390 19.68 -1.82 33.40
N PRO A 391 20.15 -2.24 34.60
CA PRO A 391 20.10 -1.39 35.79
C PRO A 391 20.96 -0.12 35.69
N GLU A 392 21.97 -0.11 34.80
CA GLU A 392 22.87 1.01 34.57
C GLU A 392 22.33 2.04 33.57
N ILE A 393 21.23 1.73 32.87
CA ILE A 393 20.64 2.61 31.84
C ILE A 393 19.47 3.37 32.44
N ASP A 394 19.37 4.66 32.12
CA ASP A 394 18.23 5.48 32.53
C ASP A 394 16.97 5.08 31.71
N ILE A 395 16.08 4.30 32.33
CA ILE A 395 14.86 3.80 31.69
C ILE A 395 13.69 4.73 31.97
N GLN A 396 13.15 5.32 30.90
CA GLN A 396 12.04 6.27 30.95
C GLN A 396 10.86 5.81 30.09
N GLN A 397 9.66 6.28 30.42
CA GLN A 397 8.47 5.99 29.61
C GLN A 397 8.49 6.82 28.33
N LEU A 398 8.17 6.18 27.19
CA LEU A 398 7.84 6.89 25.96
C LEU A 398 6.73 7.92 26.24
N PRO A 399 6.86 9.14 25.68
CA PRO A 399 5.81 10.16 25.79
C PRO A 399 4.52 9.69 25.12
N ARG A 400 3.43 10.43 25.35
CA ARG A 400 2.15 10.12 24.74
C ARG A 400 2.27 10.29 23.22
N GLN A 401 1.64 9.40 22.47
CA GLN A 401 1.46 9.59 21.03
C GLN A 401 0.37 10.65 20.79
N VAL A 402 0.67 11.62 19.94
CA VAL A 402 -0.23 12.70 19.55
C VAL A 402 -0.96 12.30 18.27
N GLU A 403 -2.29 12.47 18.28
CA GLU A 403 -3.11 12.33 17.08
C GLU A 403 -2.77 13.48 16.11
N THR A 404 -2.20 13.15 14.95
CA THR A 404 -2.08 14.11 13.86
C THR A 404 -3.15 13.84 12.82
N PHE A 405 -3.87 14.91 12.45
CA PHE A 405 -4.79 14.88 11.32
C PHE A 405 -4.04 15.38 10.09
N GLN A 406 -3.77 14.50 9.14
CA GLN A 406 -3.47 14.95 7.79
C GLN A 406 -4.78 14.94 6.99
N LEU A 407 -5.23 16.14 6.61
CA LEU A 407 -6.10 16.29 5.47
C LEU A 407 -5.23 15.98 4.24
N GLU A 408 -5.39 14.81 3.64
CA GLU A 408 -5.03 14.68 2.24
C GLU A 408 -6.00 15.59 1.47
N ASP A 409 -5.46 16.71 0.97
CA ASP A 409 -6.18 17.61 0.10
C ASP A 409 -6.46 16.85 -1.22
N SER A 410 -7.59 16.15 -1.27
CA SER A 410 -8.02 15.33 -2.41
C SER A 410 -8.47 16.16 -3.62
N ARG A 411 -7.93 17.38 -3.80
CA ARG A 411 -8.39 18.33 -4.82
C ARG A 411 -7.49 18.49 -6.04
N ASP A 412 -6.29 17.94 -6.06
CA ASP A 412 -5.45 17.94 -7.27
C ASP A 412 -4.67 16.63 -7.38
N ASN A 413 -5.16 15.65 -8.13
CA ASN A 413 -4.34 14.53 -8.63
C ASN A 413 -4.96 13.91 -9.90
N ALA A 414 -5.04 14.71 -10.95
CA ALA A 414 -5.25 14.27 -12.33
C ALA A 414 -3.96 14.44 -13.16
N ALA A 415 -2.84 13.91 -12.67
CA ALA A 415 -1.60 13.63 -13.41
C ALA A 415 -0.63 12.92 -12.45
N GLY A 416 0.15 11.97 -12.96
CA GLY A 416 0.85 11.00 -12.12
C GLY A 416 1.92 11.58 -11.20
N LYS A 417 1.99 11.01 -9.99
CA LYS A 417 3.24 10.74 -9.26
C LYS A 417 3.08 9.41 -8.51
N ALA A 418 3.82 8.41 -8.99
CA ALA A 418 4.74 7.63 -8.17
C ALA A 418 4.55 7.65 -6.63
N ALA A 419 3.76 6.71 -6.12
CA ALA A 419 3.94 6.01 -4.84
C ALA A 419 2.74 5.08 -4.60
N ALA A 420 2.95 3.79 -4.79
CA ALA A 420 2.08 2.71 -4.31
C ALA A 420 3.00 1.50 -4.13
N PRO A 421 3.06 0.82 -2.96
CA PRO A 421 1.97 0.64 -2.01
C PRO A 421 2.37 0.78 -0.52
N ILE A 422 1.81 1.78 0.17
CA ILE A 422 1.47 1.71 1.59
C ILE A 422 0.12 2.39 1.77
N GLY A 423 -0.93 1.58 1.97
CA GLY A 423 -2.30 2.05 2.26
C GLY A 423 -3.03 2.77 1.11
N LEU A 424 -3.57 2.02 0.14
CA LEU A 424 -4.47 2.52 -0.93
C LEU A 424 -5.88 1.99 -0.64
N PHE A 425 -6.92 2.75 -0.27
CA PHE A 425 -7.38 4.10 -0.61
C PHE A 425 -8.12 4.72 0.59
N PRO A 426 -8.30 6.06 0.65
CA PRO A 426 -9.21 6.66 1.60
C PRO A 426 -10.65 6.48 1.10
N GLY A 427 -11.45 5.68 1.81
CA GLY A 427 -12.82 6.13 2.05
C GLY A 427 -12.77 7.47 2.78
N LYS A 428 -13.81 8.30 2.72
CA LYS A 428 -13.94 9.48 3.59
C LYS A 428 -13.95 9.05 5.06
N GLN A 429 -12.76 8.81 5.60
CA GLN A 429 -12.46 8.71 7.00
C GLN A 429 -11.25 9.60 7.19
N GLN A 430 -11.39 10.60 8.05
CA GLN A 430 -10.23 11.28 8.62
C GLN A 430 -9.30 10.20 9.15
N LYS A 431 -8.18 9.95 8.46
CA LYS A 431 -7.21 8.97 8.90
C LYS A 431 -6.48 9.61 10.09
N ARG A 432 -6.90 9.24 11.31
CA ARG A 432 -6.15 9.57 12.53
C ARG A 432 -4.80 8.89 12.43
N LEU A 433 -3.76 9.68 12.19
CA LEU A 433 -2.40 9.21 12.03
C LEU A 433 -1.70 9.43 13.38
N MET A 434 -1.53 8.34 14.14
CA MET A 434 -0.75 8.30 15.38
C MET A 434 0.74 8.23 15.01
N ASN A 435 1.27 9.31 14.44
CA ASN A 435 2.58 9.26 13.76
C ASN A 435 3.68 9.99 14.51
N LYS A 436 3.33 10.72 15.57
CA LYS A 436 4.27 11.50 16.36
C LYS A 436 4.09 11.26 17.84
N TYR A 437 5.21 11.19 18.52
CA TYR A 437 5.28 11.33 19.96
C TYR A 437 5.24 12.82 20.35
N GLU A 438 4.73 13.14 21.54
CA GLU A 438 4.95 14.47 22.13
C GLU A 438 6.45 14.78 22.16
N LYS A 439 6.78 16.07 22.07
CA LYS A 439 8.16 16.53 22.11
C LYS A 439 8.83 16.01 23.38
N VAL A 440 9.99 15.39 23.22
CA VAL A 440 10.82 14.98 24.35
C VAL A 440 11.76 16.13 24.67
N ASP A 441 11.60 16.70 25.86
CA ASP A 441 12.53 17.69 26.38
C ASP A 441 13.76 16.98 26.97
N GLY A 442 14.95 17.34 26.49
CA GLY A 442 16.20 16.81 27.00
C GLY A 442 17.38 17.28 26.18
N ASN A 443 18.52 17.51 26.86
CA ASN A 443 19.78 17.84 26.19
C ASN A 443 20.47 16.53 25.78
N TYR A 444 20.20 16.04 24.57
CA TYR A 444 20.85 14.86 24.00
C TYR A 444 21.74 15.28 22.82
N ASP A 445 22.92 14.66 22.69
CA ASP A 445 23.80 14.91 21.55
C ASP A 445 23.37 14.09 20.33
N TYR A 446 22.89 12.86 20.56
CA TYR A 446 22.46 11.94 19.52
C TYR A 446 21.22 11.13 19.91
N GLN A 447 20.51 10.62 18.90
CA GLN A 447 19.43 9.65 19.07
C GLN A 447 19.61 8.41 18.18
N ILE A 448 19.00 7.29 18.55
CA ILE A 448 18.88 6.12 17.68
C ILE A 448 17.63 5.31 18.01
N PRO A 449 16.82 4.90 17.02
CA PRO A 449 15.76 3.91 17.26
C PRO A 449 16.36 2.60 17.76
N LEU A 450 15.74 1.96 18.76
CA LEU A 450 16.23 0.72 19.35
C LEU A 450 16.46 -0.36 18.28
N THR A 451 15.54 -0.47 17.32
CA THR A 451 15.65 -1.44 16.22
C THR A 451 16.65 -1.06 15.13
N CYS A 452 17.29 0.12 15.21
CA CYS A 452 18.39 0.50 14.33
C CYS A 452 19.76 0.13 14.90
N LEU A 453 19.89 -0.21 16.19
CA LEU A 453 21.19 -0.54 16.80
C LEU A 453 21.93 -1.68 16.08
N TYR A 454 21.19 -2.63 15.50
CA TYR A 454 21.81 -3.74 14.76
C TYR A 454 22.58 -3.26 13.52
N THR A 455 22.22 -2.12 12.94
CA THR A 455 22.95 -1.56 11.80
C THR A 455 24.39 -1.20 12.15
N LEU A 456 24.67 -0.94 13.43
CA LEU A 456 25.99 -0.61 13.95
C LEU A 456 26.69 -1.87 14.49
N PHE A 457 25.99 -2.65 15.31
CA PHE A 457 26.60 -3.77 16.05
C PHE A 457 26.51 -5.12 15.33
N ARG A 458 25.72 -5.22 14.27
CA ARG A 458 25.47 -6.48 13.56
C ARG A 458 25.68 -6.37 12.04
N PRO A 459 26.92 -6.14 11.56
CA PRO A 459 27.18 -5.96 10.12
C PRO A 459 26.97 -7.23 9.27
N ASN A 460 26.94 -8.42 9.88
CA ASN A 460 26.79 -9.71 9.19
C ASN A 460 26.25 -10.79 10.13
N LEU A 461 25.81 -11.94 9.59
CA LEU A 461 25.23 -13.02 10.39
C LEU A 461 26.15 -13.55 11.51
N ARG A 462 27.47 -13.57 11.29
CA ARG A 462 28.44 -14.06 12.29
C ARG A 462 28.46 -13.19 13.55
N SER A 463 28.27 -11.88 13.40
CA SER A 463 28.21 -10.97 14.54
C SER A 463 27.05 -11.24 15.51
N PHE A 464 26.04 -12.01 15.09
CA PHE A 464 25.01 -12.53 15.99
C PHE A 464 25.51 -13.75 16.75
N ILE A 465 26.02 -14.76 16.04
CA ILE A 465 26.46 -16.04 16.62
C ILE A 465 27.48 -15.84 17.75
N ASP A 466 28.41 -14.90 17.58
CA ASP A 466 29.48 -14.66 18.56
C ASP A 466 29.01 -13.89 19.81
N LYS A 467 27.79 -13.32 19.82
CA LYS A 467 27.33 -12.35 20.83
C LYS A 467 25.95 -12.62 21.40
N THR A 468 25.13 -13.42 20.72
CA THR A 468 23.78 -13.76 21.16
C THR A 468 23.84 -14.55 22.47
N MET A 469 23.18 -14.02 23.50
CA MET A 469 23.11 -14.64 24.83
C MET A 469 21.71 -14.51 25.43
N ALA A 470 21.28 -15.55 26.14
CA ALA A 470 20.03 -15.51 26.89
C ALA A 470 20.05 -14.43 27.98
N ILE A 471 18.92 -13.74 28.16
CA ILE A 471 18.70 -12.81 29.27
C ILE A 471 18.59 -13.64 30.55
N ARG A 472 19.44 -13.35 31.55
CA ARG A 472 19.34 -13.95 32.88
C ARG A 472 18.63 -13.00 33.82
N LEU A 473 17.47 -13.42 34.34
CA LEU A 473 16.73 -12.70 35.36
C LEU A 473 17.21 -13.13 36.76
N PRO A 474 17.13 -12.25 37.77
CA PRO A 474 17.43 -12.61 39.15
C PRO A 474 16.56 -13.77 39.63
N HIS A 475 17.18 -14.73 40.33
CA HIS A 475 16.50 -15.93 40.84
C HIS A 475 15.27 -15.60 41.71
N GLU A 476 15.33 -14.54 42.51
CA GLU A 476 14.22 -14.14 43.39
C GLU A 476 12.92 -13.79 42.64
N ILE A 477 13.01 -13.32 41.40
CA ILE A 477 11.84 -13.03 40.56
C ILE A 477 11.28 -14.33 39.96
N MET A 478 12.13 -15.31 39.68
CA MET A 478 11.74 -16.60 39.12
C MET A 478 11.23 -17.59 40.17
N LYS A 479 11.70 -17.48 41.41
CA LYS A 479 11.43 -18.42 42.51
C LYS A 479 9.95 -18.72 42.72
N PRO A 480 9.01 -17.74 42.73
CA PRO A 480 7.58 -18.03 42.91
C PRO A 480 7.02 -18.99 41.86
N PHE A 481 7.52 -18.91 40.63
CA PHE A 481 7.10 -19.78 39.52
C PHE A 481 7.75 -21.16 39.60
N LEU A 482 9.04 -21.24 39.96
CA LEU A 482 9.76 -22.50 40.10
C LEU A 482 9.17 -23.38 41.22
N GLU A 483 8.74 -22.76 42.32
CA GLU A 483 8.16 -23.45 43.47
C GLU A 483 6.64 -23.70 43.34
N HIS A 484 6.00 -23.15 42.31
CA HIS A 484 4.56 -23.28 42.07
C HIS A 484 4.16 -24.74 41.84
N GLU A 485 2.99 -25.15 42.36
CA GLU A 485 2.54 -26.55 42.31
C GLU A 485 2.42 -27.12 40.89
N LEU A 486 1.91 -26.32 39.94
CA LEU A 486 1.79 -26.69 38.52
C LEU A 486 3.17 -26.91 37.84
N MET A 487 4.21 -26.28 38.37
CA MET A 487 5.56 -26.33 37.83
C MET A 487 6.41 -27.44 38.45
N ARG A 488 5.94 -28.09 39.53
CA ARG A 488 6.64 -29.21 40.16
C ARG A 488 6.93 -30.32 39.16
N HIS A 489 8.10 -30.94 39.32
CA HIS A 489 8.57 -31.98 38.43
C HIS A 489 7.74 -33.26 38.61
N ASN A 490 6.97 -33.60 37.57
CA ASN A 490 6.15 -34.79 37.46
C ASN A 490 6.62 -35.73 36.33
N GLY A 491 7.80 -35.47 35.76
CA GLY A 491 8.34 -36.17 34.59
C GLY A 491 7.91 -35.55 33.25
N ASN A 492 6.86 -34.73 33.23
CA ASN A 492 6.41 -34.04 32.02
C ASN A 492 7.25 -32.79 31.73
N THR A 493 7.41 -32.51 30.45
CA THR A 493 8.10 -31.33 29.92
C THR A 493 7.15 -30.15 29.91
N LYS A 494 7.60 -29.01 30.43
CA LYS A 494 6.76 -27.82 30.58
C LYS A 494 6.92 -26.92 29.35
N VAL A 495 5.86 -26.76 28.58
CA VAL A 495 5.90 -26.09 27.28
C VAL A 495 5.05 -24.83 27.29
N GLY A 496 5.64 -23.68 27.00
CA GLY A 496 4.89 -22.45 26.76
C GLY A 496 4.24 -22.47 25.38
N LEU A 497 2.98 -22.07 25.28
CA LEU A 497 2.25 -22.01 24.01
C LEU A 497 1.67 -20.63 23.75
N ALA A 498 1.81 -20.18 22.51
CA ALA A 498 1.01 -19.12 21.92
C ALA A 498 0.53 -19.58 20.53
N TRP A 499 -0.65 -19.14 20.10
CA TRP A 499 -1.26 -19.62 18.85
C TRP A 499 -1.75 -18.49 17.94
N SER A 500 -1.75 -17.25 18.43
CA SER A 500 -2.53 -16.17 17.84
C SER A 500 -1.91 -14.80 18.11
N SER A 501 -2.55 -13.76 17.58
CA SER A 501 -2.24 -12.35 17.84
C SER A 501 -3.52 -11.53 17.89
N ILE A 502 -3.53 -10.44 18.68
CA ILE A 502 -4.62 -9.44 18.67
C ILE A 502 -4.64 -8.65 17.35
N LYS A 503 -3.47 -8.48 16.70
CA LYS A 503 -3.31 -7.65 15.49
C LYS A 503 -3.39 -8.49 14.20
N LYS A 504 -4.48 -9.22 14.00
CA LYS A 504 -4.67 -10.00 12.76
C LYS A 504 -5.21 -9.14 11.63
N ASN A 505 -4.80 -9.45 10.40
CA ASN A 505 -5.43 -9.00 9.18
C ASN A 505 -5.48 -10.17 8.17
N LYS A 506 -6.15 -9.98 7.02
CA LYS A 506 -6.31 -11.02 5.99
C LYS A 506 -4.98 -11.63 5.50
N LEU A 507 -3.88 -10.86 5.49
CA LEU A 507 -2.55 -11.35 5.08
C LEU A 507 -1.91 -12.24 6.15
N THR A 508 -2.07 -11.88 7.42
CA THR A 508 -1.41 -12.56 8.55
C THR A 508 -2.23 -13.68 9.15
N ASP A 509 -3.54 -13.77 8.86
CA ASP A 509 -4.45 -14.72 9.51
C ASP A 509 -4.02 -16.18 9.34
N ARG A 510 -3.43 -16.50 8.19
CA ARG A 510 -2.85 -17.82 7.89
C ARG A 510 -1.64 -18.21 8.77
N ASN A 511 -1.12 -17.28 9.58
CA ASN A 511 -0.04 -17.52 10.53
C ASN A 511 -0.55 -17.92 11.94
N TYR A 512 -1.86 -18.02 12.12
CA TYR A 512 -2.46 -18.20 13.43
C TYR A 512 -3.43 -19.39 13.45
N LEU A 513 -3.51 -20.01 14.62
CA LEU A 513 -4.38 -21.15 14.92
C LEU A 513 -5.49 -20.69 15.88
N SER A 514 -6.56 -21.47 15.97
CA SER A 514 -7.44 -21.47 17.15
C SER A 514 -6.87 -22.36 18.25
N LEU A 515 -7.47 -22.34 19.44
CA LEU A 515 -7.07 -23.24 20.52
C LEU A 515 -7.51 -24.69 20.23
N GLU A 516 -8.65 -24.88 19.56
CA GLU A 516 -9.15 -26.17 19.09
C GLU A 516 -8.23 -26.81 18.05
N ASP A 517 -7.65 -26.00 17.14
CA ASP A 517 -6.68 -26.47 16.15
C ASP A 517 -5.44 -27.12 16.82
N LEU A 518 -5.14 -26.75 18.07
CA LEU A 518 -4.02 -27.29 18.85
C LEU A 518 -4.34 -28.59 19.61
N LEU A 519 -5.58 -29.10 19.60
CA LEU A 519 -5.93 -30.35 20.30
C LEU A 519 -5.01 -31.53 19.98
N PRO A 520 -4.53 -31.75 18.73
CA PRO A 520 -3.55 -32.79 18.44
C PRO A 520 -2.22 -32.61 19.20
N ILE A 521 -1.76 -31.37 19.35
CA ILE A 521 -0.54 -31.02 20.10
C ILE A 521 -0.76 -31.21 21.59
N LEU A 522 -1.87 -30.71 22.11
CA LEU A 522 -2.19 -30.76 23.54
C LEU A 522 -2.35 -32.19 24.08
N ARG A 523 -2.68 -33.15 23.21
CA ARG A 523 -2.83 -34.56 23.56
C ARG A 523 -1.53 -35.37 23.48
N LEU A 524 -0.41 -34.76 23.11
CA LEU A 524 0.88 -35.45 23.09
C LEU A 524 1.27 -35.90 24.50
N PRO A 525 1.70 -37.16 24.69
CA PRO A 525 2.03 -37.68 26.00
C PRO A 525 3.37 -37.12 26.51
N GLY A 526 3.44 -36.86 27.82
CA GLY A 526 4.67 -36.42 28.49
C GLY A 526 4.90 -34.90 28.49
N PHE A 527 3.86 -34.11 28.21
CA PHE A 527 3.91 -32.65 28.20
C PHE A 527 2.83 -32.05 29.09
N ASP A 528 3.18 -30.95 29.77
CA ASP A 528 2.21 -30.01 30.33
C ASP A 528 2.39 -28.67 29.62
N PHE A 529 1.31 -28.11 29.10
CA PHE A 529 1.33 -26.88 28.32
C PHE A 529 0.88 -25.67 29.14
N PHE A 530 1.51 -24.52 28.93
CA PHE A 530 1.23 -23.29 29.66
C PHE A 530 0.88 -22.16 28.70
N ASN A 531 -0.22 -21.47 28.99
CA ASN A 531 -0.70 -20.33 28.24
C ASN A 531 0.33 -19.18 28.31
N LEU A 532 0.83 -18.78 27.15
CA LEU A 532 1.56 -17.53 26.89
C LEU A 532 0.88 -16.70 25.79
N GLN A 533 -0.38 -17.01 25.47
CA GLN A 533 -1.24 -16.25 24.58
C GLN A 533 -1.90 -15.11 25.36
N TYR A 534 -1.37 -13.90 25.18
CA TYR A 534 -1.82 -12.66 25.83
C TYR A 534 -3.27 -12.24 25.53
N SER A 535 -3.94 -12.90 24.58
CA SER A 535 -5.37 -12.64 24.27
C SER A 535 -6.33 -13.61 24.95
N ALA A 536 -5.82 -14.66 25.60
CA ALA A 536 -6.64 -15.69 26.24
C ALA A 536 -6.61 -15.52 27.76
N SER A 537 -7.79 -15.51 28.39
CA SER A 537 -7.91 -15.30 29.85
C SER A 537 -7.65 -16.58 30.64
N GLU A 538 -7.40 -16.45 31.95
CA GLU A 538 -7.26 -17.59 32.85
C GLU A 538 -8.51 -18.50 32.83
N GLU A 539 -9.70 -17.90 32.84
CA GLU A 539 -10.98 -18.59 32.83
C GLU A 539 -11.24 -19.34 31.52
N GLU A 540 -10.86 -18.75 30.39
CA GLU A 540 -10.97 -19.38 29.07
C GLU A 540 -10.12 -20.67 29.02
N ILE A 541 -8.88 -20.59 29.48
CA ILE A 541 -7.97 -21.75 29.49
C ILE A 541 -8.46 -22.83 30.45
N LYS A 542 -8.97 -22.43 31.62
CA LYS A 542 -9.54 -23.36 32.58
C LYS A 542 -10.74 -24.09 32.01
N ALA A 543 -11.69 -23.36 31.41
CA ALA A 543 -12.88 -23.93 30.79
C ALA A 543 -12.51 -24.90 29.65
N PHE A 544 -11.59 -24.49 28.77
CA PHE A 544 -11.13 -25.33 27.66
C PHE A 544 -10.45 -26.62 28.16
N ARG A 545 -9.58 -26.52 29.17
CA ARG A 545 -8.95 -27.68 29.80
C ARG A 545 -9.99 -28.67 30.34
N GLU A 546 -11.00 -28.18 31.05
CA GLU A 546 -12.05 -29.02 31.65
C GLU A 546 -12.95 -29.65 30.58
N GLU A 547 -13.27 -28.92 29.51
CA GLU A 547 -14.12 -29.39 28.41
C GLU A 547 -13.44 -30.50 27.59
N PHE A 548 -12.16 -30.32 27.24
CA PHE A 548 -11.45 -31.21 26.31
C PHE A 548 -10.53 -32.24 26.99
N ASP A 549 -10.41 -32.19 28.32
CA ASP A 549 -9.52 -33.01 29.14
C ASP A 549 -8.07 -33.02 28.62
N VAL A 550 -7.48 -31.83 28.52
CA VAL A 550 -6.13 -31.60 27.99
C VAL A 550 -5.23 -30.86 28.99
N PRO A 551 -3.92 -31.15 29.04
CA PRO A 551 -3.00 -30.59 30.03
C PRO A 551 -2.53 -29.16 29.67
N ILE A 552 -3.46 -28.22 29.45
CA ILE A 552 -3.14 -26.79 29.26
C ILE A 552 -3.50 -25.96 30.49
N TYR A 553 -2.56 -25.15 30.96
CA TYR A 553 -2.66 -24.42 32.21
C TYR A 553 -2.42 -22.93 31.99
N HIS A 554 -3.00 -22.09 32.84
CA HIS A 554 -2.60 -20.69 33.00
C HIS A 554 -2.05 -20.53 34.42
N ILE A 555 -1.01 -19.72 34.60
CA ILE A 555 -0.46 -19.47 35.94
C ILE A 555 -1.40 -18.51 36.68
N PRO A 556 -1.97 -18.90 37.83
CA PRO A 556 -2.96 -18.08 38.50
C PRO A 556 -2.48 -16.66 38.78
N GLY A 557 -3.27 -15.68 38.34
CA GLY A 557 -3.01 -14.25 38.56
C GLY A 557 -1.88 -13.64 37.72
N LEU A 558 -1.32 -14.35 36.75
CA LEU A 558 -0.29 -13.80 35.86
C LEU A 558 -0.90 -13.04 34.67
N ASP A 559 -0.71 -11.72 34.62
CA ASP A 559 -1.09 -10.92 33.45
C ASP A 559 -0.04 -10.98 32.33
N ILE A 560 -0.27 -11.86 31.37
CA ILE A 560 0.63 -12.09 30.22
C ILE A 560 0.81 -10.82 29.36
N ASN A 561 -0.20 -9.94 29.29
CA ASN A 561 -0.20 -8.81 28.36
C ASN A 561 0.51 -7.57 28.92
N ASP A 562 0.31 -7.27 30.20
CA ASP A 562 0.78 -6.03 30.83
C ASP A 562 1.86 -6.25 31.92
N ASP A 563 1.97 -7.43 32.53
CA ASP A 563 3.04 -7.78 33.47
C ASP A 563 4.19 -8.54 32.77
N LEU A 564 4.95 -7.82 31.94
CA LEU A 564 6.01 -8.41 31.13
C LEU A 564 7.21 -8.91 31.96
N LEU A 565 7.44 -8.37 33.17
CA LEU A 565 8.52 -8.84 34.03
C LEU A 565 8.23 -10.24 34.56
N ASN A 566 7.05 -10.43 35.16
CA ASN A 566 6.66 -11.73 35.69
C ASN A 566 6.38 -12.73 34.56
N THR A 567 5.86 -12.28 33.42
CA THR A 567 5.69 -13.15 32.25
C THR A 567 7.03 -13.65 31.72
N ALA A 568 8.05 -12.79 31.66
CA ALA A 568 9.41 -13.20 31.28
C ALA A 568 10.04 -14.14 32.32
N ALA A 569 9.87 -13.86 33.61
CA ALA A 569 10.34 -14.71 34.69
C ALA A 569 9.69 -16.11 34.64
N PHE A 570 8.38 -16.18 34.45
CA PHE A 570 7.68 -17.44 34.25
C PHE A 570 8.15 -18.17 32.99
N THR A 571 8.28 -17.46 31.87
CA THR A 571 8.77 -18.03 30.62
C THR A 571 10.16 -18.65 30.78
N ALA A 572 11.08 -17.97 31.48
CA ALA A 572 12.42 -18.48 31.76
C ALA A 572 12.43 -19.79 32.59
N CYS A 573 11.33 -20.11 33.28
CA CYS A 573 11.16 -21.34 34.05
C CYS A 573 10.62 -22.51 33.23
N LEU A 574 10.27 -22.31 31.95
CA LEU A 574 9.76 -23.36 31.07
C LEU A 574 10.92 -24.15 30.42
N ASP A 575 10.59 -25.34 29.92
CA ASP A 575 11.55 -26.20 29.22
C ASP A 575 11.59 -25.89 27.72
N LEU A 576 10.42 -25.76 27.10
CA LEU A 576 10.25 -25.47 25.67
C LEU A 576 9.22 -24.36 25.44
N PHE A 577 9.22 -23.81 24.23
CA PHE A 577 8.16 -22.92 23.75
C PHE A 577 7.75 -23.30 22.31
N ALA A 578 6.47 -23.19 21.97
CA ALA A 578 6.00 -23.27 20.60
C ALA A 578 4.95 -22.20 20.28
N GLY A 579 5.06 -21.57 19.10
CA GLY A 579 4.07 -20.60 18.65
C GLY A 579 4.43 -19.81 17.38
N PRO A 580 3.60 -18.85 16.99
CA PRO A 580 3.83 -18.02 15.80
C PRO A 580 4.80 -16.87 16.09
N ALA A 581 5.22 -16.17 15.03
CA ALA A 581 5.91 -14.88 15.08
C ALA A 581 5.11 -13.82 15.91
N ASN A 582 5.38 -13.74 17.21
CA ASN A 582 4.77 -12.74 18.10
C ASN A 582 5.68 -12.44 19.32
N SER A 583 5.24 -11.50 20.16
CA SER A 583 6.01 -11.07 21.34
C SER A 583 6.30 -12.20 22.33
N SER A 584 5.43 -13.21 22.45
CA SER A 584 5.66 -14.35 23.34
C SER A 584 6.80 -15.24 22.83
N ALA A 585 6.88 -15.44 21.51
CA ALA A 585 8.00 -16.15 20.88
C ALA A 585 9.32 -15.38 21.03
N ASP A 586 9.32 -14.06 20.79
CA ASP A 586 10.50 -13.22 21.00
C ASP A 586 10.93 -13.22 22.49
N MET A 587 9.99 -13.23 23.43
CA MET A 587 10.27 -13.34 24.87
C MET A 587 10.89 -14.69 25.23
N ALA A 588 10.32 -15.80 24.74
CA ALA A 588 10.85 -17.14 24.99
C ALA A 588 12.29 -17.29 24.47
N GLY A 589 12.54 -16.83 23.23
CA GLY A 589 13.88 -16.79 22.65
C GLY A 589 14.84 -15.93 23.48
N ALA A 590 14.40 -14.76 23.93
CA ALA A 590 15.22 -13.87 24.75
C ALA A 590 15.57 -14.49 26.11
N MET A 591 14.65 -15.21 26.74
CA MET A 591 14.90 -15.91 28.02
C MET A 591 15.76 -17.17 27.87
N GLY A 592 16.13 -17.55 26.64
CA GLY A 592 16.92 -18.75 26.36
C GLY A 592 16.11 -20.04 26.43
N VAL A 593 14.79 -19.96 26.26
CA VAL A 593 13.92 -21.14 26.18
C VAL A 593 14.01 -21.71 24.77
N LYS A 594 14.31 -23.01 24.68
CA LYS A 594 14.35 -23.70 23.39
C LYS A 594 12.99 -23.62 22.71
N SER A 595 12.95 -23.06 21.50
CA SER A 595 11.70 -22.60 20.90
C SER A 595 11.48 -23.15 19.48
N TYR A 596 10.24 -23.52 19.18
CA TYR A 596 9.73 -23.75 17.84
C TYR A 596 8.84 -22.57 17.42
N ARG A 597 9.31 -21.79 16.46
CA ARG A 597 8.61 -20.60 15.97
C ARG A 597 8.17 -20.78 14.52
N MET A 598 6.98 -20.29 14.18
CA MET A 598 6.46 -20.29 12.81
C MET A 598 6.26 -18.87 12.29
N ASP A 599 6.86 -18.56 11.14
CA ASP A 599 6.85 -17.24 10.53
C ASP A 599 6.41 -17.30 9.08
N LEU A 600 5.69 -16.29 8.60
CA LEU A 600 5.44 -16.17 7.17
C LEU A 600 6.76 -15.87 6.44
N VAL A 601 6.96 -16.51 5.28
CA VAL A 601 8.22 -16.45 4.53
C VAL A 601 8.73 -15.02 4.28
N HIS A 602 7.86 -14.05 4.08
CA HIS A 602 8.24 -12.66 3.78
C HIS A 602 8.65 -11.84 5.02
N LEU A 603 8.44 -12.36 6.23
CA LEU A 603 8.85 -11.68 7.46
C LEU A 603 10.37 -11.83 7.63
N PRO A 604 11.13 -10.73 7.78
CA PRO A 604 12.59 -10.76 7.77
C PRO A 604 13.24 -11.24 9.08
N GLU A 605 12.46 -11.83 9.99
CA GLU A 605 12.85 -12.03 11.40
C GLU A 605 14.01 -13.02 11.58
N ASN A 606 14.05 -14.04 10.72
CA ASN A 606 15.08 -15.08 10.71
C ASN A 606 16.31 -14.70 9.88
N LEU A 607 16.30 -13.55 9.19
CA LEU A 607 17.39 -13.11 8.32
C LEU A 607 17.83 -14.18 7.29
N GLY A 608 16.86 -14.92 6.74
CA GLY A 608 17.10 -16.00 5.78
C GLY A 608 17.59 -17.32 6.36
N GLN A 609 17.59 -17.47 7.69
CA GLN A 609 18.07 -18.67 8.38
C GLN A 609 16.91 -19.61 8.80
N GLN A 610 17.23 -20.85 9.14
CA GLN A 610 16.27 -21.80 9.75
C GLN A 610 16.10 -21.60 11.27
N PHE A 611 16.65 -20.51 11.80
CA PHE A 611 16.61 -20.13 13.21
C PHE A 611 16.52 -18.61 13.31
N ILE A 612 16.20 -18.07 14.48
CA ILE A 612 16.21 -16.63 14.73
C ILE A 612 17.60 -16.23 15.26
N PRO A 613 18.45 -15.50 14.50
CA PRO A 613 19.83 -15.24 14.90
C PRO A 613 20.00 -14.46 16.21
N TRP A 614 18.93 -13.80 16.66
CA TRP A 614 18.85 -13.03 17.88
C TRP A 614 18.83 -13.87 19.16
N TYR A 615 18.56 -15.17 19.06
CA TYR A 615 18.34 -16.05 20.20
C TYR A 615 19.19 -17.33 20.09
N GLU A 616 19.59 -17.88 21.23
CA GLU A 616 20.52 -19.03 21.30
C GLU A 616 19.95 -20.30 20.66
N ASP A 617 18.67 -20.60 20.91
CA ASP A 617 18.03 -21.86 20.51
C ASP A 617 16.55 -21.65 20.12
N GLN A 618 16.31 -20.88 19.06
CA GLN A 618 14.97 -20.69 18.50
C GLN A 618 14.94 -21.10 17.02
N PHE A 619 14.39 -22.29 16.77
CA PHE A 619 14.11 -22.78 15.42
C PHE A 619 13.00 -21.95 14.79
N CYS A 620 13.12 -21.67 13.48
CA CYS A 620 12.12 -20.92 12.73
C CYS A 620 11.67 -21.70 11.49
N ARG A 621 10.39 -22.08 11.47
CA ARG A 621 9.70 -22.64 10.32
C ARG A 621 9.12 -21.52 9.47
N SER A 622 9.74 -21.25 8.32
CA SER A 622 9.18 -20.31 7.34
C SER A 622 8.03 -20.95 6.56
N ILE A 623 6.84 -20.33 6.61
CA ILE A 623 5.62 -20.76 5.93
C ILE A 623 5.56 -20.09 4.54
N PRO A 624 5.68 -20.86 3.45
CA PRO A 624 5.61 -20.34 2.09
C PRO A 624 4.26 -19.69 1.78
N TRP A 625 4.23 -18.84 0.75
CA TRP A 625 2.96 -18.35 0.23
C TRP A 625 2.08 -19.51 -0.27
N GLY A 626 0.76 -19.43 -0.02
CA GLY A 626 -0.19 -20.50 -0.35
C GLY A 626 -0.27 -21.64 0.67
N LYS A 627 0.53 -21.60 1.74
CA LYS A 627 0.45 -22.50 2.91
C LYS A 627 -0.01 -21.75 4.15
N THR A 628 -0.49 -22.50 5.15
CA THR A 628 -0.89 -21.96 6.47
C THR A 628 -0.17 -22.70 7.59
N VAL A 629 -0.24 -22.19 8.82
CA VAL A 629 0.27 -22.90 10.01
C VAL A 629 -0.35 -24.29 10.20
N HIS A 630 -1.58 -24.52 9.75
CA HIS A 630 -2.24 -25.83 9.81
C HIS A 630 -1.47 -26.91 9.05
N ASP A 631 -0.82 -26.55 7.94
CA ASP A 631 0.00 -27.47 7.15
C ASP A 631 1.26 -27.98 7.91
N TYR A 632 1.58 -27.39 9.08
CA TYR A 632 2.82 -27.65 9.84
C TYR A 632 2.57 -28.10 11.28
N LEU A 633 1.35 -28.53 11.64
CA LEU A 633 1.06 -29.08 12.97
C LEU A 633 1.84 -30.38 13.25
N ASP A 634 2.01 -31.24 12.23
CA ASP A 634 2.81 -32.46 12.36
C ASP A 634 4.30 -32.14 12.60
N ASP A 635 4.84 -31.12 11.92
CA ASP A 635 6.22 -30.66 12.11
C ASP A 635 6.44 -30.13 13.54
N MET A 636 5.47 -29.39 14.09
CA MET A 636 5.51 -28.96 15.49
C MET A 636 5.45 -30.16 16.45
N SER A 637 4.60 -31.15 16.16
CA SER A 637 4.48 -32.37 16.98
C SER A 637 5.78 -33.15 17.02
N ASP A 638 6.38 -33.37 15.85
CA ASP A 638 7.65 -34.08 15.71
C ASP A 638 8.78 -33.35 16.43
N TRP A 639 8.84 -32.02 16.30
CA TRP A 639 9.84 -31.22 17.01
C TRP A 639 9.66 -31.31 18.53
N LEU A 640 8.43 -31.23 19.05
CA LEU A 640 8.16 -31.37 20.48
C LEU A 640 8.58 -32.74 20.99
N LEU A 641 8.22 -33.81 20.29
CA LEU A 641 8.58 -35.19 20.66
C LEU A 641 10.09 -35.43 20.64
N GLN A 642 10.81 -34.90 19.64
CA GLN A 642 12.27 -34.98 19.56
C GLN A 642 12.96 -34.24 20.72
N ASN A 643 12.34 -33.16 21.21
CA ASN A 643 12.88 -32.34 22.29
C ASN A 643 12.22 -32.63 23.65
N ARG A 644 11.44 -33.71 23.77
CA ARG A 644 10.70 -34.03 25.00
C ARG A 644 11.61 -34.05 26.22
N ASP A 645 12.80 -34.63 26.12
CA ASP A 645 13.68 -34.77 27.29
C ASP A 645 14.58 -33.54 27.52
N HIS A 646 14.41 -32.47 26.75
CA HIS A 646 15.11 -31.21 26.96
C HIS A 646 14.63 -30.53 28.26
N ARG A 647 15.59 -29.96 29.00
CA ARG A 647 15.34 -29.18 30.22
C ARG A 647 16.13 -27.89 30.15
N SER A 648 15.48 -26.76 30.45
CA SER A 648 16.18 -25.48 30.48
C SER A 648 17.27 -25.47 31.56
N ILE A 649 18.35 -24.73 31.33
CA ILE A 649 19.48 -24.63 32.28
C ILE A 649 18.99 -24.21 33.67
N VAL A 650 18.01 -23.30 33.74
CA VAL A 650 17.40 -22.83 35.00
C VAL A 650 16.80 -23.98 35.81
N ARG A 651 16.19 -24.97 35.15
CA ARG A 651 15.61 -26.15 35.80
C ARG A 651 16.61 -27.23 36.16
N GLN A 652 17.78 -27.26 35.51
CA GLN A 652 18.84 -28.22 35.84
C GLN A 652 19.60 -27.85 37.12
N THR A 653 19.54 -26.57 37.53
CA THR A 653 20.29 -26.03 38.69
C THR A 653 19.52 -26.03 40.02
N ASN A 654 18.25 -26.43 40.00
CA ASN A 654 17.39 -26.63 41.18
C ASN A 654 17.17 -28.13 41.41
#